data_AF-A0A1D3CYD4-F1
#
_entry.id   AF-A0A1D3CYD4-F1
#
_cell.length_a   1.000
_cell.length_b   1.000
_cell.length_c   1.000
_cell.angle_alpha   90.00
_cell.angle_beta   90.00
_cell.angle_gamma   90.00
#
_symmetry.space_group_name_H-M   'P 1'
#
loop_
_entity.id
_entity.type
_entity.pdbx_description
1 polymer ?
#
loop_
_entity_poly.entity_id
_entity_poly.type
_entity_poly.pdbx_seq_one_letter_code
_entity_poly.pdbx_strand_id
1 'polypeptide(L)'
;MLERRGTLNACAERRASQMTVTLPSSSGPLGTKPFDVDSLMRSGSSRRGSTVTPPQPAHFPLKSQDTIDSQPLFKADTFTCSSEDFLTSDTTYVAQLREELWQAMASHVATRTLSKVDGALDCLEEIEWFWGKECVQQVHSVRADLKDGKFDSASLTISKVVGSMSSVTGSMAGRQHMFYVLVVVPPFNFMKDDHRMNLSSELRRIQSTESGDKTLVYRIVEVDTIKRALLAVIVNPEILAVCIQDNVPIELPMTRSLSGLEGFVRGIDRFVEGPINKMKLGAPIIPTLVRSMKQCRRAVDIYCVCTGMGLASLEHVDHLVKRAFLPNDDHSDLHEAILEGVRSKMRCPFFEALRLYADRPIGVFHALAISRGNSVRRSKWIQFLIDFYGTALFKAESSATCGGLDSLLDPHGSLLEAQTLAARAYDASYAFFVTNGTSTSNKIVIQALTRPNDVVLIDRDCHKSHHYALVLAGARPCYLDAYPLHDYSMYGGVTLHNIKKTLLAYRSAGRLSDVRLLVITNCTFDGIVYNVKRLIEECLAIKPDLIFLFDEAWFAYAGFHPILKTRTAMHCANSIRRELMERKYHHLHAALLDTLKVSSLEEADPDALLSRRLYPNPRKLKVRVYATQSTHKSLTSLRQGSMVLVNDDLFESHVHTSFKESYYTHMSTSPNYQILATLDVGRSQMELEGYGLVERQLEAAFLIRNALGKDSFVSKFFRILGPHDMVPASLRQSSLQESSLSGLANEQMNVQTLEEVWLSDDEFVLDPTRITLYTGNSGLDGETFKVKWLMDKYGVQINKTSRNSVLFMTNIGTTRSSCIFLRSCIRHCAQELEMRRLLSSRRELEELQQHISWIVRDCPALPDFSGFHCAFSQSAQMITGKANQKPENLEANQSAVTPDTANSPPVCREDSKSNFKMYIRDGDVREPFYLSYDEENVEYHTLQEALKLINEGITLVGSTFIIPYPPGFPISVPGQVLSAAIVEFMIKIDVKEIHGFDWKLGLRCFKHSLLRSLMEARGIPVPDCMKHSECGAVRSERNSSSRGSSTPTSTDIPAVSVTSVD
;
A
#
# COMPACT_ATOMS: atom_id res chain seq x y z
N MET A 1 32.03 -19.77 8.71
CA MET A 1 33.13 -20.65 9.13
C MET A 1 32.66 -22.10 9.05
N LEU A 2 33.57 -23.03 8.77
CA LEU A 2 33.30 -24.47 8.73
C LEU A 2 33.42 -25.12 10.12
N GLU A 3 33.08 -26.40 10.19
CA GLU A 3 33.14 -27.31 11.36
C GLU A 3 32.06 -27.16 12.46
N ARG A 4 31.03 -28.02 12.38
CA ARG A 4 30.86 -29.16 13.31
C ARG A 4 29.72 -30.09 12.84
N ARG A 5 30.07 -31.11 12.05
CA ARG A 5 29.28 -32.36 11.93
C ARG A 5 29.93 -33.40 12.86
N GLY A 6 29.14 -34.15 13.62
CA GLY A 6 29.65 -35.30 14.35
C GLY A 6 28.66 -35.93 15.33
N THR A 7 28.40 -37.22 15.13
CA THR A 7 27.69 -38.15 16.03
C THR A 7 26.18 -37.94 16.29
N LEU A 8 25.36 -38.99 16.48
CA LEU A 8 25.25 -40.28 15.77
C LEU A 8 23.93 -40.96 16.21
N ASN A 9 23.34 -41.76 15.32
CA ASN A 9 22.16 -42.59 15.56
C ASN A 9 22.29 -43.52 16.79
N ALA A 10 21.26 -43.57 17.66
CA ALA A 10 20.86 -44.79 18.37
C ALA A 10 19.44 -44.68 18.96
N CYS A 11 18.65 -45.75 18.75
CA CYS A 11 17.36 -46.13 19.38
C CYS A 11 16.12 -46.12 18.46
N ALA A 12 16.10 -47.09 17.54
CA ALA A 12 14.86 -47.75 17.14
C ALA A 12 14.63 -49.00 18.02
N GLU A 13 13.39 -49.53 17.97
CA GLU A 13 12.92 -50.77 18.61
C GLU A 13 12.77 -50.82 20.15
N ARG A 14 11.52 -50.82 20.64
CA ARG A 14 10.77 -52.05 21.03
C ARG A 14 9.58 -51.70 21.93
N ARG A 15 8.36 -51.97 21.43
CA ARG A 15 7.39 -52.92 22.04
C ARG A 15 6.07 -52.88 21.28
N ALA A 16 5.82 -53.93 20.51
CA ALA A 16 4.46 -54.37 20.24
C ALA A 16 4.01 -55.27 21.39
N SER A 17 2.79 -55.09 21.87
CA SER A 17 2.08 -56.08 22.69
C SER A 17 0.57 -55.94 22.46
N GLN A 18 -0.06 -57.06 22.15
CA GLN A 18 -1.46 -57.17 21.76
C GLN A 18 -2.42 -56.75 22.88
N MET A 19 -3.60 -56.25 22.52
CA MET A 19 -4.84 -56.69 23.16
C MET A 19 -6.03 -56.56 22.21
N THR A 20 -6.94 -57.53 22.25
CA THR A 20 -7.97 -57.78 21.25
C THR A 20 -9.38 -57.64 21.87
N VAL A 21 -10.32 -57.14 21.08
CA VAL A 21 -11.80 -57.31 21.23
C VAL A 21 -12.46 -56.75 22.50
N THR A 22 -13.37 -55.78 22.32
CA THR A 22 -14.80 -55.94 22.65
C THR A 22 -15.65 -54.79 22.10
N LEU A 23 -16.76 -55.14 21.42
CA LEU A 23 -17.90 -54.26 21.20
C LEU A 23 -18.81 -54.30 22.46
N PRO A 24 -19.57 -53.22 22.72
CA PRO A 24 -20.99 -53.43 22.95
C PRO A 24 -21.89 -52.40 22.25
N SER A 25 -23.10 -52.84 21.92
CA SER A 25 -24.18 -52.06 21.30
C SER A 25 -25.31 -51.71 22.29
N SER A 26 -26.15 -50.73 21.93
CA SER A 26 -27.45 -50.34 22.54
C SER A 26 -27.41 -49.84 24.00
N SER A 27 -27.92 -48.65 24.37
CA SER A 27 -29.29 -48.15 24.17
C SER A 27 -29.40 -46.62 24.33
N GLY A 28 -30.29 -45.94 23.58
CA GLY A 28 -30.70 -44.54 23.83
C GLY A 28 -31.91 -44.43 24.79
N PRO A 29 -32.81 -43.43 24.67
CA PRO A 29 -32.73 -42.16 23.93
C PRO A 29 -33.15 -40.93 24.78
N LEU A 30 -32.96 -39.71 24.27
CA LEU A 30 -33.74 -38.50 24.62
C LEU A 30 -33.51 -37.47 23.50
N GLY A 31 -34.53 -36.72 23.09
CA GLY A 31 -34.43 -35.83 21.93
C GLY A 31 -35.31 -34.58 22.01
N THR A 32 -35.22 -33.74 20.98
CA THR A 32 -36.08 -32.56 20.75
C THR A 32 -36.37 -32.40 19.25
N LYS A 33 -37.52 -31.81 18.93
CA LYS A 33 -38.12 -31.77 17.59
C LYS A 33 -37.59 -30.60 16.73
N PRO A 34 -37.60 -30.71 15.39
CA PRO A 34 -37.56 -29.54 14.50
C PRO A 34 -38.90 -28.78 14.57
N PHE A 35 -38.86 -27.47 14.30
CA PHE A 35 -40.06 -26.63 14.22
C PHE A 35 -40.44 -26.31 12.77
N ASP A 36 -41.74 -26.11 12.56
CA ASP A 36 -42.44 -26.12 11.27
C ASP A 36 -42.56 -24.71 10.68
N VAL A 37 -42.67 -24.60 9.35
CA VAL A 37 -42.84 -23.33 8.62
C VAL A 37 -43.96 -23.48 7.58
N ASP A 38 -45.20 -23.48 8.06
CA ASP A 38 -46.37 -23.19 7.22
C ASP A 38 -47.60 -22.81 8.07
N SER A 39 -47.98 -21.53 8.07
CA SER A 39 -49.38 -21.05 8.16
C SER A 39 -49.48 -19.52 8.24
N LEU A 40 -50.69 -19.01 7.92
CA LEU A 40 -51.14 -17.60 7.96
C LEU A 40 -50.63 -16.74 6.77
N MET A 41 -51.48 -16.18 5.89
CA MET A 41 -52.94 -16.12 5.86
C MET A 41 -53.49 -16.00 4.42
N ARG A 42 -54.70 -16.53 4.20
CA ARG A 42 -55.60 -16.18 3.08
C ARG A 42 -56.29 -14.84 3.41
N SER A 43 -57.07 -14.13 2.59
CA SER A 43 -57.87 -14.42 1.39
C SER A 43 -58.38 -13.10 0.76
N GLY A 44 -58.67 -13.06 -0.55
CA GLY A 44 -59.33 -11.89 -1.17
C GLY A 44 -59.76 -12.08 -2.63
N SER A 45 -60.94 -12.68 -2.85
CA SER A 45 -61.66 -12.72 -4.14
C SER A 45 -62.37 -11.37 -4.41
N SER A 46 -62.82 -10.94 -5.60
CA SER A 46 -62.83 -11.44 -7.00
C SER A 46 -63.20 -10.27 -7.96
N ARG A 47 -62.98 -10.41 -9.28
CA ARG A 47 -64.00 -10.19 -10.34
C ARG A 47 -63.45 -10.47 -11.75
N ARG A 48 -64.34 -10.84 -12.67
CA ARG A 48 -64.04 -11.13 -14.10
C ARG A 48 -64.29 -9.90 -14.98
N GLY A 49 -63.51 -9.80 -16.05
CA GLY A 49 -64.06 -9.52 -17.39
C GLY A 49 -63.74 -8.17 -18.04
N SER A 50 -62.82 -8.20 -19.02
CA SER A 50 -63.08 -7.69 -20.38
C SER A 50 -61.95 -8.09 -21.35
N THR A 51 -62.29 -8.19 -22.63
CA THR A 51 -61.44 -8.65 -23.74
C THR A 51 -60.74 -7.48 -24.44
N VAL A 52 -59.43 -7.57 -24.68
CA VAL A 52 -58.74 -6.81 -25.74
C VAL A 52 -57.68 -7.70 -26.40
N THR A 53 -57.60 -7.65 -27.73
CA THR A 53 -56.70 -8.39 -28.62
C THR A 53 -55.24 -7.91 -28.51
N PRO A 54 -54.24 -8.77 -28.77
CA PRO A 54 -52.84 -8.35 -28.86
C PRO A 54 -52.57 -7.66 -30.22
N PRO A 55 -51.80 -6.55 -30.26
CA PRO A 55 -51.28 -6.03 -31.51
C PRO A 55 -50.13 -6.91 -32.03
N GLN A 56 -50.03 -7.04 -33.35
CA GLN A 56 -48.95 -7.76 -34.02
C GLN A 56 -47.59 -7.06 -33.82
N PRO A 57 -46.46 -7.80 -33.86
CA PRO A 57 -45.14 -7.18 -33.90
C PRO A 57 -44.95 -6.44 -35.23
N ALA A 58 -44.70 -5.13 -35.15
CA ALA A 58 -44.37 -4.34 -36.33
C ALA A 58 -42.96 -4.68 -36.83
N HIS A 59 -42.86 -5.24 -38.04
CA HIS A 59 -41.60 -5.27 -38.78
C HIS A 59 -41.16 -3.83 -39.09
N PHE A 60 -39.96 -3.44 -38.64
CA PHE A 60 -39.19 -2.37 -39.26
C PHE A 60 -37.76 -2.86 -39.57
N PRO A 61 -37.16 -2.40 -40.69
CA PRO A 61 -36.03 -3.06 -41.29
C PRO A 61 -34.70 -2.60 -40.69
N LEU A 62 -33.76 -3.54 -40.55
CA LEU A 62 -32.35 -3.22 -40.36
C LEU A 62 -31.81 -2.48 -41.59
N LYS A 63 -31.57 -1.18 -41.43
CA LYS A 63 -30.58 -0.43 -42.21
C LYS A 63 -29.59 0.19 -41.23
N SER A 64 -28.37 -0.31 -41.26
CA SER A 64 -27.21 0.34 -40.65
C SER A 64 -26.91 1.64 -41.40
N GLN A 65 -26.90 2.76 -40.68
CA GLN A 65 -26.16 3.95 -41.09
C GLN A 65 -25.38 4.47 -39.89
N ASP A 66 -24.10 4.71 -40.13
CA ASP A 66 -23.11 5.16 -39.16
C ASP A 66 -23.36 6.60 -38.72
N THR A 67 -23.18 6.90 -37.43
CA THR A 67 -22.58 8.15 -36.89
C THR A 67 -22.53 8.12 -35.36
N ILE A 68 -21.51 7.47 -34.77
CA ILE A 68 -21.00 7.76 -33.41
C ILE A 68 -19.48 7.55 -33.44
N ASP A 69 -18.71 8.39 -32.74
CA ASP A 69 -17.25 8.32 -32.67
C ASP A 69 -16.74 6.91 -32.33
N SER A 70 -15.89 6.36 -33.20
CA SER A 70 -15.46 4.97 -33.16
C SER A 70 -14.35 4.74 -32.12
N GLN A 71 -14.73 4.48 -30.86
CA GLN A 71 -13.87 3.71 -29.97
C GLN A 71 -13.80 2.25 -30.45
N PRO A 72 -12.62 1.61 -30.43
CA PRO A 72 -12.49 0.20 -30.82
C PRO A 72 -13.12 -0.71 -29.76
N LEU A 73 -14.37 -1.10 -29.96
CA LEU A 73 -15.04 -2.12 -29.14
C LEU A 73 -14.35 -3.48 -29.33
N PHE A 74 -13.83 -4.04 -28.23
CA PHE A 74 -13.19 -5.35 -28.26
C PHE A 74 -14.24 -6.48 -28.30
N LYS A 75 -13.86 -7.64 -28.84
CA LYS A 75 -14.78 -8.80 -28.98
C LYS A 75 -15.41 -9.17 -27.63
N ALA A 76 -14.61 -9.19 -26.56
CA ALA A 76 -15.08 -9.50 -25.22
C ALA A 76 -16.10 -8.47 -24.70
N ASP A 77 -15.86 -7.16 -24.90
CA ASP A 77 -16.79 -6.10 -24.48
C ASP A 77 -18.18 -6.31 -25.13
N THR A 78 -18.23 -6.71 -26.42
CA THR A 78 -19.52 -6.92 -27.10
C THR A 78 -20.38 -8.05 -26.52
N PHE A 79 -19.78 -9.06 -25.87
CA PHE A 79 -20.53 -10.09 -25.14
C PHE A 79 -21.16 -9.50 -23.86
N THR A 80 -20.42 -8.63 -23.16
CA THR A 80 -20.80 -8.07 -21.85
C THR A 80 -21.45 -6.68 -21.89
N CYS A 81 -21.69 -6.07 -23.06
CA CYS A 81 -22.40 -4.78 -23.16
C CYS A 81 -23.91 -4.86 -22.86
N SER A 82 -24.29 -5.19 -21.61
CA SER A 82 -25.56 -4.70 -21.04
C SER A 82 -25.32 -3.33 -20.41
N SER A 83 -26.33 -2.45 -20.37
CA SER A 83 -26.21 -1.15 -19.68
C SER A 83 -26.03 -1.23 -18.15
N GLU A 84 -26.06 -2.44 -17.58
CA GLU A 84 -25.88 -2.73 -16.16
C GLU A 84 -24.56 -3.45 -15.84
N ASP A 85 -23.82 -3.91 -16.86
CA ASP A 85 -22.64 -4.75 -16.70
C ASP A 85 -21.38 -3.92 -16.45
N PHE A 86 -20.66 -4.24 -15.38
CA PHE A 86 -19.43 -3.57 -14.97
C PHE A 86 -18.19 -3.99 -15.77
N LEU A 87 -18.36 -4.67 -16.90
CA LEU A 87 -17.31 -5.47 -17.54
C LEU A 87 -16.79 -4.76 -18.77
N THR A 88 -15.61 -4.17 -18.61
CA THR A 88 -14.89 -3.39 -19.63
C THR A 88 -13.40 -3.63 -19.52
N SER A 89 -12.68 -3.60 -20.64
CA SER A 89 -11.20 -3.57 -20.66
C SER A 89 -10.59 -2.46 -19.80
N ASP A 90 -11.31 -1.35 -19.57
CA ASP A 90 -10.92 -0.26 -18.65
C ASP A 90 -10.76 -0.67 -17.17
N THR A 91 -11.41 -1.76 -16.74
CA THR A 91 -11.49 -2.19 -15.33
C THR A 91 -10.92 -3.57 -15.07
N THR A 92 -11.10 -4.48 -16.03
CA THR A 92 -10.99 -5.92 -15.83
C THR A 92 -9.76 -6.50 -16.55
N TYR A 93 -9.18 -7.55 -15.98
CA TYR A 93 -8.01 -8.24 -16.53
C TYR A 93 -8.37 -9.68 -16.92
N VAL A 94 -7.55 -10.31 -17.79
CA VAL A 94 -7.93 -11.57 -18.47
C VAL A 94 -8.35 -12.71 -17.52
N ALA A 95 -7.72 -12.89 -16.35
CA ALA A 95 -8.10 -13.98 -15.43
C ALA A 95 -9.46 -13.74 -14.75
N GLN A 96 -9.85 -12.49 -14.50
CA GLN A 96 -11.19 -12.18 -14.00
C GLN A 96 -12.24 -12.30 -15.11
N LEU A 97 -11.93 -11.81 -16.32
CA LEU A 97 -12.77 -11.99 -17.50
C LEU A 97 -13.08 -13.49 -17.75
N ARG A 98 -12.11 -14.37 -17.51
CA ARG A 98 -12.28 -15.82 -17.54
C ARG A 98 -13.38 -16.30 -16.57
N GLU A 99 -13.31 -15.92 -15.28
CA GLU A 99 -14.32 -16.28 -14.27
C GLU A 99 -15.71 -15.81 -14.68
N GLU A 100 -15.80 -14.60 -15.22
CA GLU A 100 -17.06 -13.95 -15.55
C GLU A 100 -17.72 -14.52 -16.81
N LEU A 101 -16.93 -14.86 -17.84
CA LEU A 101 -17.44 -15.55 -19.03
C LEU A 101 -18.00 -16.93 -18.68
N TRP A 102 -17.37 -17.70 -17.80
CA TRP A 102 -17.92 -18.97 -17.32
C TRP A 102 -19.20 -18.80 -16.49
N GLN A 103 -19.24 -17.82 -15.58
CA GLN A 103 -20.42 -17.52 -14.77
C GLN A 103 -21.60 -17.02 -15.61
N ALA A 104 -21.35 -16.12 -16.55
CA ALA A 104 -22.35 -15.62 -17.50
C ALA A 104 -22.88 -16.76 -18.40
N MET A 105 -21.99 -17.63 -18.89
CA MET A 105 -22.40 -18.80 -19.67
C MET A 105 -23.25 -19.77 -18.85
N ALA A 106 -22.96 -19.97 -17.54
CA ALA A 106 -23.81 -20.78 -16.67
C ALA A 106 -25.25 -20.25 -16.63
N SER A 107 -25.40 -18.92 -16.49
CA SER A 107 -26.70 -18.23 -16.50
C SER A 107 -27.41 -18.33 -17.86
N HIS A 108 -26.70 -18.08 -18.96
CA HIS A 108 -27.27 -18.14 -20.31
C HIS A 108 -27.68 -19.56 -20.73
N VAL A 109 -26.90 -20.58 -20.37
CA VAL A 109 -27.25 -22.00 -20.64
C VAL A 109 -28.45 -22.43 -19.79
N ALA A 110 -28.49 -22.06 -18.50
CA ALA A 110 -29.64 -22.36 -17.64
C ALA A 110 -30.94 -21.68 -18.13
N THR A 111 -30.85 -20.45 -18.64
CA THR A 111 -31.99 -19.70 -19.21
C THR A 111 -32.28 -20.02 -20.69
N ARG A 112 -31.47 -20.89 -21.32
CA ARG A 112 -31.53 -21.25 -22.75
C ARG A 112 -31.40 -20.06 -23.72
N THR A 113 -30.71 -19.00 -23.30
CA THR A 113 -30.48 -17.77 -24.08
C THR A 113 -29.22 -17.93 -24.94
N LEU A 114 -29.36 -18.50 -26.14
CA LEU A 114 -28.20 -18.86 -26.98
C LEU A 114 -27.57 -17.71 -27.79
N SER A 115 -28.25 -16.57 -27.95
CA SER A 115 -27.85 -15.50 -28.91
C SER A 115 -26.47 -14.88 -28.69
N LYS A 116 -25.89 -15.02 -27.49
CA LYS A 116 -24.54 -14.57 -27.17
C LYS A 116 -23.51 -15.70 -27.00
N VAL A 117 -23.96 -16.95 -26.77
CA VAL A 117 -23.12 -18.02 -26.17
C VAL A 117 -21.93 -18.41 -27.04
N ASP A 118 -22.09 -18.46 -28.37
CA ASP A 118 -20.97 -18.77 -29.28
C ASP A 118 -19.82 -17.74 -29.15
N GLY A 119 -20.12 -16.46 -28.96
CA GLY A 119 -19.11 -15.41 -28.76
C GLY A 119 -18.32 -15.57 -27.46
N ALA A 120 -18.98 -16.00 -26.37
CA ALA A 120 -18.27 -16.35 -25.13
C ALA A 120 -17.43 -17.62 -25.28
N LEU A 121 -17.90 -18.63 -26.00
CA LEU A 121 -17.13 -19.85 -26.27
C LEU A 121 -15.89 -19.55 -27.11
N ASP A 122 -15.98 -18.65 -28.08
CA ASP A 122 -14.84 -18.21 -28.89
C ASP A 122 -13.81 -17.42 -28.05
N CYS A 123 -14.26 -16.52 -27.15
CA CYS A 123 -13.36 -15.82 -26.22
C CYS A 123 -12.74 -16.78 -25.18
N LEU A 124 -13.53 -17.69 -24.60
CA LEU A 124 -13.05 -18.69 -23.66
C LEU A 124 -12.08 -19.68 -24.32
N GLU A 125 -12.23 -20.00 -25.60
CA GLU A 125 -11.27 -20.85 -26.32
C GLU A 125 -9.88 -20.19 -26.43
N GLU A 126 -9.80 -18.87 -26.61
CA GLU A 126 -8.53 -18.13 -26.57
C GLU A 126 -7.97 -18.00 -25.14
N ILE A 127 -8.83 -17.82 -24.12
CA ILE A 127 -8.41 -17.61 -22.72
C ILE A 127 -8.01 -18.93 -22.02
N GLU A 128 -8.84 -19.98 -22.12
CA GLU A 128 -8.60 -21.28 -21.47
C GLU A 128 -7.31 -21.95 -21.93
N TRP A 129 -6.79 -21.56 -23.10
CA TRP A 129 -5.50 -22.03 -23.58
C TRP A 129 -4.36 -21.71 -22.59
N PHE A 130 -4.43 -20.56 -21.90
CA PHE A 130 -3.50 -20.20 -20.82
C PHE A 130 -3.70 -20.97 -19.51
N TRP A 131 -4.75 -21.80 -19.42
CA TRP A 131 -5.01 -22.76 -18.33
C TRP A 131 -4.85 -24.22 -18.77
N GLY A 132 -4.38 -24.47 -19.99
CA GLY A 132 -4.00 -25.79 -20.48
C GLY A 132 -5.03 -26.46 -21.39
N LYS A 133 -4.62 -27.59 -21.98
CA LYS A 133 -5.37 -28.27 -23.05
C LYS A 133 -6.68 -28.86 -22.55
N GLU A 134 -6.71 -29.33 -21.31
CA GLU A 134 -7.87 -29.92 -20.63
C GLU A 134 -8.99 -28.87 -20.44
N CYS A 135 -8.61 -27.61 -20.24
CA CYS A 135 -9.52 -26.48 -20.11
C CYS A 135 -10.12 -26.07 -21.47
N VAL A 136 -9.32 -26.00 -22.54
CA VAL A 136 -9.84 -25.81 -23.92
C VAL A 136 -10.79 -26.93 -24.32
N GLN A 137 -10.49 -28.19 -23.95
CA GLN A 137 -11.38 -29.33 -24.19
C GLN A 137 -12.74 -29.20 -23.48
N GLN A 138 -12.81 -28.54 -22.32
CA GLN A 138 -14.08 -28.27 -21.64
C GLN A 138 -14.94 -27.27 -22.43
N VAL A 139 -14.34 -26.20 -22.97
CA VAL A 139 -15.01 -25.27 -23.90
C VAL A 139 -15.55 -26.00 -25.13
N HIS A 140 -14.73 -26.86 -25.74
CA HIS A 140 -15.14 -27.67 -26.90
C HIS A 140 -16.26 -28.65 -26.57
N SER A 141 -16.22 -29.29 -25.39
CA SER A 141 -17.29 -30.19 -24.91
C SER A 141 -18.61 -29.44 -24.70
N VAL A 142 -18.57 -28.26 -24.08
CA VAL A 142 -19.75 -27.40 -23.91
C VAL A 142 -20.30 -26.95 -25.26
N ARG A 143 -19.43 -26.52 -26.20
CA ARG A 143 -19.83 -26.15 -27.56
C ARG A 143 -20.49 -27.32 -28.32
N ALA A 144 -20.01 -28.55 -28.13
CA ALA A 144 -20.61 -29.75 -28.71
C ALA A 144 -21.97 -30.09 -28.09
N ASP A 145 -22.05 -30.12 -26.75
CA ASP A 145 -23.30 -30.40 -26.03
C ASP A 145 -24.39 -29.39 -26.36
N LEU A 146 -24.06 -28.11 -26.51
CA LEU A 146 -25.03 -27.08 -26.90
C LEU A 146 -25.53 -27.24 -28.34
N LYS A 147 -24.66 -27.64 -29.28
CA LYS A 147 -25.05 -27.97 -30.66
C LYS A 147 -25.96 -29.20 -30.73
N ASP A 148 -25.73 -30.18 -29.85
CA ASP A 148 -26.57 -31.38 -29.71
C ASP A 148 -27.85 -31.14 -28.88
N GLY A 149 -28.07 -29.93 -28.33
CA GLY A 149 -29.23 -29.62 -27.47
C GLY A 149 -29.17 -30.23 -26.06
N LYS A 150 -28.00 -30.71 -25.61
CA LYS A 150 -27.76 -31.36 -24.31
C LYS A 150 -27.45 -30.34 -23.20
N PHE A 151 -28.38 -29.40 -22.98
CA PHE A 151 -28.20 -28.29 -22.03
C PHE A 151 -27.80 -28.72 -20.62
N ASP A 152 -28.31 -29.84 -20.11
CA ASP A 152 -28.00 -30.33 -18.76
C ASP A 152 -26.54 -30.83 -18.65
N SER A 153 -26.00 -31.44 -19.71
CA SER A 153 -24.59 -31.89 -19.78
C SER A 153 -23.63 -30.70 -19.86
N ALA A 154 -23.98 -29.71 -20.69
CA ALA A 154 -23.28 -28.43 -20.75
C ALA A 154 -23.28 -27.73 -19.38
N SER A 155 -24.45 -27.62 -18.73
CA SER A 155 -24.61 -27.00 -17.41
C SER A 155 -23.80 -27.70 -16.32
N LEU A 156 -23.78 -29.04 -16.30
CA LEU A 156 -22.96 -29.83 -15.38
C LEU A 156 -21.46 -29.56 -15.58
N THR A 157 -21.01 -29.50 -16.84
CA THR A 157 -19.61 -29.21 -17.19
C THR A 157 -19.22 -27.80 -16.75
N ILE A 158 -20.03 -26.79 -17.08
CA ILE A 158 -19.84 -25.40 -16.65
C ILE A 158 -19.78 -25.30 -15.11
N SER A 159 -20.73 -25.92 -14.42
CA SER A 159 -20.78 -25.92 -12.95
C SER A 159 -19.52 -26.53 -12.33
N LYS A 160 -18.95 -27.57 -12.95
CA LYS A 160 -17.68 -28.18 -12.53
C LYS A 160 -16.48 -27.24 -12.74
N VAL A 161 -16.45 -26.48 -13.85
CA VAL A 161 -15.39 -25.49 -14.11
C VAL A 161 -15.47 -24.36 -13.10
N VAL A 162 -16.63 -23.70 -12.97
CA VAL A 162 -16.86 -22.60 -12.00
C VAL A 162 -16.57 -23.07 -10.57
N GLY A 163 -17.01 -24.27 -10.19
CA GLY A 163 -16.72 -24.86 -8.88
C GLY A 163 -15.23 -25.15 -8.64
N SER A 164 -14.42 -25.33 -9.70
CA SER A 164 -12.97 -25.50 -9.58
C SER A 164 -12.19 -24.19 -9.48
N MET A 165 -12.79 -23.07 -9.89
CA MET A 165 -12.24 -21.71 -9.74
C MET A 165 -12.59 -21.11 -8.37
N SER A 166 -13.72 -21.53 -7.78
CA SER A 166 -14.19 -21.04 -6.48
C SER A 166 -13.36 -21.56 -5.30
N SER A 167 -12.66 -20.65 -4.61
CA SER A 167 -11.98 -20.94 -3.34
C SER A 167 -12.95 -21.24 -2.18
N VAL A 168 -14.19 -20.72 -2.27
CA VAL A 168 -15.18 -20.61 -1.18
C VAL A 168 -15.83 -21.96 -0.81
N THR A 169 -15.94 -22.89 -1.75
CA THR A 169 -16.71 -24.15 -1.54
C THR A 169 -15.80 -25.35 -1.29
N GLY A 170 -15.42 -25.59 -0.03
CA GLY A 170 -14.87 -26.89 0.37
C GLY A 170 -14.18 -26.96 1.74
N SER A 171 -14.32 -28.10 2.40
CA SER A 171 -13.59 -28.45 3.63
C SER A 171 -12.07 -28.47 3.39
N MET A 172 -11.29 -28.07 4.40
CA MET A 172 -9.81 -28.15 4.36
C MET A 172 -9.27 -29.58 4.45
N ALA A 173 -10.07 -30.55 4.88
CA ALA A 173 -9.61 -31.93 5.03
C ALA A 173 -9.53 -32.64 3.66
N GLY A 174 -8.30 -32.86 3.16
CA GLY A 174 -8.04 -33.70 1.98
C GLY A 174 -8.00 -32.98 0.62
N ARG A 175 -7.94 -31.64 0.59
CA ARG A 175 -7.66 -30.89 -0.66
C ARG A 175 -6.21 -31.10 -1.09
N GLN A 176 -5.99 -31.41 -2.37
CA GLN A 176 -4.68 -31.31 -3.02
C GLN A 176 -4.44 -29.83 -3.38
N HIS A 177 -3.26 -29.29 -3.09
CA HIS A 177 -2.85 -28.00 -3.63
C HIS A 177 -2.54 -28.16 -5.12
N MET A 178 -3.06 -27.25 -5.95
CA MET A 178 -2.91 -27.30 -7.40
C MET A 178 -2.32 -25.98 -7.90
N PHE A 179 -1.37 -26.05 -8.83
CA PHE A 179 -0.76 -24.89 -9.50
C PHE A 179 -0.48 -25.19 -10.97
N TYR A 180 -0.04 -24.19 -11.73
CA TYR A 180 0.29 -24.36 -13.15
C TYR A 180 1.80 -24.24 -13.41
N VAL A 181 2.29 -25.08 -14.32
CA VAL A 181 3.63 -25.02 -14.89
C VAL A 181 3.50 -24.65 -16.35
N LEU A 182 4.13 -23.54 -16.73
CA LEU A 182 4.28 -23.15 -18.12
C LEU A 182 5.39 -23.98 -18.76
N VAL A 183 5.13 -24.67 -19.85
CA VAL A 183 6.12 -25.47 -20.56
C VAL A 183 6.25 -24.93 -21.98
N VAL A 184 7.36 -24.25 -22.24
CA VAL A 184 7.68 -23.53 -23.48
C VAL A 184 8.49 -24.46 -24.37
N VAL A 185 7.88 -24.97 -25.45
CA VAL A 185 8.44 -26.04 -26.30
C VAL A 185 8.37 -25.68 -27.78
N PRO A 186 9.33 -26.12 -28.61
CA PRO A 186 9.24 -25.88 -30.06
C PRO A 186 8.04 -26.65 -30.65
N PRO A 187 7.36 -26.13 -31.69
CA PRO A 187 6.25 -26.83 -32.31
C PRO A 187 6.74 -28.12 -32.99
N PHE A 188 5.95 -29.19 -32.89
CA PHE A 188 6.28 -30.57 -33.26
C PHE A 188 6.83 -30.80 -34.69
N ASN A 189 6.67 -29.83 -35.60
CA ASN A 189 7.08 -29.88 -37.00
C ASN A 189 8.16 -28.83 -37.37
N PHE A 190 8.80 -28.16 -36.40
CA PHE A 190 9.70 -27.03 -36.66
C PHE A 190 10.93 -27.40 -37.48
N MET A 191 11.44 -28.63 -37.33
CA MET A 191 12.54 -29.21 -38.09
C MET A 191 12.18 -30.67 -38.41
N LYS A 192 12.41 -31.12 -39.66
CA LYS A 192 12.05 -32.48 -40.10
C LYS A 192 12.82 -33.60 -39.38
N ASP A 193 13.94 -33.26 -38.76
CA ASP A 193 14.88 -34.19 -38.13
C ASP A 193 14.98 -33.99 -36.59
N ASP A 194 14.05 -33.26 -35.96
CA ASP A 194 14.08 -33.06 -34.50
C ASP A 194 13.47 -34.27 -33.76
N HIS A 195 14.34 -35.20 -33.39
CA HIS A 195 13.98 -36.43 -32.68
C HIS A 195 13.79 -36.26 -31.16
N ARG A 196 13.79 -35.03 -30.63
CA ARG A 196 13.61 -34.77 -29.19
C ARG A 196 12.22 -35.16 -28.71
N MET A 197 12.14 -35.69 -27.50
CA MET A 197 10.85 -35.88 -26.84
C MET A 197 10.20 -34.52 -26.55
N ASN A 198 8.89 -34.42 -26.75
CA ASN A 198 8.13 -33.25 -26.30
C ASN A 198 8.10 -33.28 -24.76
N LEU A 199 8.78 -32.31 -24.14
CA LEU A 199 8.93 -32.16 -22.69
C LEU A 199 7.58 -32.16 -21.95
N SER A 200 6.55 -31.54 -22.52
CA SER A 200 5.20 -31.53 -21.94
C SER A 200 4.59 -32.93 -21.90
N SER A 201 4.77 -33.73 -22.95
CA SER A 201 4.31 -35.12 -23.00
C SER A 201 5.10 -36.03 -22.04
N GLU A 202 6.39 -35.77 -21.87
CA GLU A 202 7.24 -36.51 -20.93
C GLU A 202 6.88 -36.20 -19.47
N LEU A 203 6.72 -34.93 -19.11
CA LEU A 203 6.27 -34.53 -17.77
C LEU A 203 4.87 -35.07 -17.46
N ARG A 204 3.93 -35.11 -18.43
CA ARG A 204 2.63 -35.79 -18.27
C ARG A 204 2.78 -37.30 -18.03
N ARG A 205 3.73 -37.96 -18.70
CA ARG A 205 4.04 -39.38 -18.47
C ARG A 205 4.53 -39.59 -17.03
N ILE A 206 5.54 -38.81 -16.61
CA ILE A 206 6.15 -38.88 -15.27
C ILE A 206 5.06 -38.70 -14.19
N GLN A 207 4.26 -37.63 -14.28
CA GLN A 207 3.12 -37.36 -13.40
C GLN A 207 2.09 -38.50 -13.31
N SER A 208 1.89 -39.27 -14.38
CA SER A 208 0.93 -40.39 -14.38
C SER A 208 1.50 -41.69 -13.81
N THR A 209 2.83 -41.82 -13.76
CA THR A 209 3.52 -42.99 -13.20
C THR A 209 3.99 -42.80 -11.76
N GLU A 210 4.41 -41.60 -11.38
CA GLU A 210 4.92 -41.31 -10.03
C GLU A 210 3.77 -41.13 -9.04
N SER A 211 3.43 -42.21 -8.34
CA SER A 211 2.37 -42.25 -7.31
C SER A 211 2.78 -41.59 -5.99
N GLY A 212 3.49 -40.45 -6.06
CA GLY A 212 4.03 -39.70 -4.93
C GLY A 212 2.98 -39.01 -4.05
N ASP A 213 3.45 -38.25 -3.06
CA ASP A 213 2.59 -37.56 -2.09
C ASP A 213 1.60 -36.62 -2.80
N LYS A 214 0.31 -36.94 -2.67
CA LYS A 214 -0.80 -36.28 -3.38
C LYS A 214 -1.13 -34.88 -2.85
N THR A 215 -0.39 -34.35 -1.87
CA THR A 215 -0.63 -33.03 -1.27
C THR A 215 -0.43 -31.86 -2.24
N LEU A 216 0.47 -31.99 -3.24
CA LEU A 216 0.78 -30.94 -4.21
C LEU A 216 0.85 -31.51 -5.63
N VAL A 217 0.10 -30.93 -6.56
CA VAL A 217 0.00 -31.36 -7.97
C VAL A 217 0.10 -30.14 -8.88
N TYR A 218 0.60 -30.30 -10.11
CA TYR A 218 0.55 -29.24 -11.12
C TYR A 218 -0.10 -29.66 -12.44
N ARG A 219 -0.64 -28.67 -13.15
CA ARG A 219 -1.12 -28.79 -14.53
C ARG A 219 -0.14 -28.12 -15.49
N ILE A 220 -0.09 -28.60 -16.74
CA ILE A 220 0.85 -28.10 -17.75
C ILE A 220 0.12 -27.18 -18.74
N VAL A 221 0.58 -25.93 -18.80
CA VAL A 221 0.23 -24.97 -19.84
C VAL A 221 1.32 -25.06 -20.92
N GLU A 222 1.03 -25.69 -22.04
CA GLU A 222 1.98 -25.93 -23.12
C GLU A 222 1.92 -24.81 -24.16
N VAL A 223 3.05 -24.15 -24.44
CA VAL A 223 3.13 -23.00 -25.34
C VAL A 223 4.25 -23.16 -26.37
N ASP A 224 3.99 -22.70 -27.60
CA ASP A 224 4.78 -22.97 -28.80
C ASP A 224 5.57 -21.76 -29.33
N THR A 225 5.41 -20.58 -28.72
CA THR A 225 6.14 -19.35 -29.10
C THR A 225 6.57 -18.54 -27.88
N ILE A 226 7.63 -17.74 -28.05
CA ILE A 226 8.14 -16.84 -27.00
C ILE A 226 7.09 -15.79 -26.61
N LYS A 227 6.36 -15.23 -27.57
CA LYS A 227 5.28 -14.26 -27.31
C LYS A 227 4.17 -14.85 -26.44
N ARG A 228 3.75 -16.08 -26.74
CA ARG A 228 2.75 -16.81 -25.94
C ARG A 228 3.26 -17.13 -24.53
N ALA A 229 4.55 -17.44 -24.38
CA ALA A 229 5.15 -17.66 -23.06
C ALA A 229 5.16 -16.40 -22.19
N LEU A 230 5.47 -15.23 -22.77
CA LEU A 230 5.41 -13.95 -22.05
C LEU A 230 3.96 -13.59 -21.66
N LEU A 231 3.01 -13.75 -22.57
CA LEU A 231 1.58 -13.54 -22.31
C LEU A 231 1.06 -14.46 -21.20
N ALA A 232 1.41 -15.76 -21.21
CA ALA A 232 0.95 -16.72 -20.21
C ALA A 232 1.33 -16.32 -18.78
N VAL A 233 2.56 -15.84 -18.58
CA VAL A 233 3.06 -15.39 -17.26
C VAL A 233 2.28 -14.19 -16.72
N ILE A 234 1.81 -13.29 -17.58
CA ILE A 234 0.97 -12.14 -17.22
C ILE A 234 -0.48 -12.59 -16.99
N VAL A 235 -1.05 -13.33 -17.94
CA VAL A 235 -2.47 -13.68 -17.99
C VAL A 235 -2.89 -14.65 -16.87
N ASN A 236 -2.09 -15.68 -16.59
CA ASN A 236 -2.44 -16.72 -15.61
C ASN A 236 -1.66 -16.53 -14.29
N PRO A 237 -2.29 -15.95 -13.24
CA PRO A 237 -1.64 -15.74 -11.95
C PRO A 237 -1.30 -17.04 -11.21
N GLU A 238 -1.89 -18.18 -11.57
CA GLU A 238 -1.65 -19.49 -10.93
C GLU A 238 -0.41 -20.23 -11.46
N ILE A 239 0.27 -19.68 -12.49
CA ILE A 239 1.58 -20.20 -12.94
C ILE A 239 2.65 -19.87 -11.90
N LEU A 240 3.26 -20.90 -11.30
CA LEU A 240 4.32 -20.74 -10.28
C LEU A 240 5.71 -21.18 -10.75
N ALA A 241 5.78 -21.92 -11.86
CA ALA A 241 7.02 -22.35 -12.49
C ALA A 241 6.93 -22.34 -14.02
N VAL A 242 8.07 -22.14 -14.68
CA VAL A 242 8.23 -22.13 -16.13
C VAL A 242 9.37 -23.08 -16.51
N CYS A 243 9.16 -23.96 -17.48
CA CYS A 243 10.19 -24.77 -18.12
C CYS A 243 10.40 -24.27 -19.55
N ILE A 244 11.63 -23.89 -19.89
CA ILE A 244 11.98 -23.31 -21.20
C ILE A 244 12.86 -24.29 -21.98
N GLN A 245 12.35 -24.80 -23.10
CA GLN A 245 13.15 -25.54 -24.07
C GLN A 245 13.81 -24.58 -25.08
N ASP A 246 14.94 -24.97 -25.67
CA ASP A 246 15.59 -24.18 -26.73
C ASP A 246 14.91 -24.36 -28.11
N ASN A 247 15.31 -23.54 -29.08
CA ASN A 247 14.78 -23.50 -30.46
C ASN A 247 13.28 -23.15 -30.60
N VAL A 248 12.68 -22.56 -29.57
CA VAL A 248 11.30 -22.02 -29.61
C VAL A 248 11.26 -20.77 -30.49
N PRO A 249 10.35 -20.69 -31.50
CA PRO A 249 10.22 -19.52 -32.36
C PRO A 249 9.64 -18.30 -31.63
N ILE A 250 10.05 -17.10 -32.03
CA ILE A 250 9.60 -15.83 -31.42
C ILE A 250 8.07 -15.66 -31.61
N GLU A 251 7.61 -15.80 -32.85
CA GLU A 251 6.22 -15.75 -33.32
C GLU A 251 6.07 -16.72 -34.51
N LEU A 252 4.84 -17.11 -34.89
CA LEU A 252 4.56 -17.90 -36.09
C LEU A 252 3.70 -17.11 -37.09
N PRO A 253 3.81 -17.33 -38.42
CA PRO A 253 3.02 -16.57 -39.41
C PRO A 253 1.50 -16.74 -39.28
N MET A 254 1.05 -17.81 -38.62
CA MET A 254 -0.36 -18.15 -38.39
C MET A 254 -0.74 -18.17 -36.90
N THR A 255 0.10 -17.67 -35.98
CA THR A 255 -0.36 -17.53 -34.59
C THR A 255 -1.55 -16.58 -34.54
N ARG A 256 -2.73 -17.10 -34.13
CA ARG A 256 -3.78 -16.24 -33.57
C ARG A 256 -3.14 -15.46 -32.43
N SER A 257 -3.03 -14.14 -32.59
CA SER A 257 -2.84 -13.22 -31.46
C SER A 257 -4.03 -13.37 -30.51
N LEU A 258 -3.93 -12.77 -29.33
CA LEU A 258 -5.04 -12.54 -28.41
C LEU A 258 -6.05 -11.54 -29.01
N SER A 259 -6.57 -11.82 -30.21
CA SER A 259 -7.08 -10.80 -31.14
C SER A 259 -8.36 -10.13 -30.65
N GLY A 260 -8.21 -8.98 -30.00
CA GLY A 260 -9.28 -8.28 -29.29
C GLY A 260 -9.34 -8.58 -27.79
N LEU A 261 -8.26 -9.09 -27.22
CA LEU A 261 -8.00 -9.29 -25.79
C LEU A 261 -6.72 -8.56 -25.34
N GLU A 262 -5.94 -7.99 -26.26
CA GLU A 262 -4.71 -7.23 -25.92
C GLU A 262 -4.97 -6.12 -24.88
N GLY A 263 -6.10 -5.41 -24.98
CA GLY A 263 -6.49 -4.34 -24.04
C GLY A 263 -6.80 -4.80 -22.61
N PHE A 264 -6.91 -6.11 -22.35
CA PHE A 264 -7.09 -6.69 -21.00
C PHE A 264 -5.76 -7.17 -20.38
N VAL A 265 -4.63 -7.08 -21.11
CA VAL A 265 -3.31 -7.55 -20.69
C VAL A 265 -2.47 -6.36 -20.19
N ARG A 266 -2.41 -6.19 -18.87
CA ARG A 266 -1.56 -5.16 -18.23
C ARG A 266 -0.08 -5.44 -18.51
N GLY A 267 0.70 -4.45 -18.89
CA GLY A 267 2.14 -4.65 -19.09
C GLY A 267 2.54 -5.14 -20.48
N ILE A 268 1.63 -5.15 -21.47
CA ILE A 268 1.86 -5.83 -22.75
C ILE A 268 3.01 -5.21 -23.53
N ASP A 269 3.10 -3.89 -23.62
CA ASP A 269 4.15 -3.21 -24.37
C ASP A 269 5.53 -3.38 -23.73
N ARG A 270 5.61 -3.30 -22.39
CA ARG A 270 6.89 -3.45 -21.69
C ARG A 270 7.36 -4.88 -21.50
N PHE A 271 6.46 -5.83 -21.22
CA PHE A 271 6.83 -7.20 -20.85
C PHE A 271 6.62 -8.21 -21.99
N VAL A 272 5.90 -7.86 -23.07
CA VAL A 272 5.73 -8.71 -24.26
C VAL A 272 6.38 -8.07 -25.48
N GLU A 273 5.85 -6.95 -26.00
CA GLU A 273 6.28 -6.41 -27.30
C GLU A 273 7.71 -5.85 -27.27
N GLY A 274 8.09 -5.09 -26.23
CA GLY A 274 9.45 -4.59 -26.06
C GLY A 274 10.53 -5.69 -26.08
N PRO A 275 10.38 -6.78 -25.30
CA PRO A 275 11.23 -7.96 -25.37
C PRO A 275 11.24 -8.66 -26.74
N ILE A 276 10.07 -8.84 -27.36
CA ILE A 276 9.94 -9.44 -28.70
C ILE A 276 10.68 -8.60 -29.75
N ASN A 277 10.54 -7.27 -29.71
CA ASN A 277 11.23 -6.34 -30.59
C ASN A 277 12.75 -6.36 -30.37
N LYS A 278 13.23 -6.49 -29.13
CA LYS A 278 14.67 -6.70 -28.85
C LYS A 278 15.19 -8.00 -29.46
N MET A 279 14.43 -9.09 -29.37
CA MET A 279 14.82 -10.38 -30.01
C MET A 279 14.81 -10.29 -31.53
N LYS A 280 13.82 -9.61 -32.14
CA LYS A 280 13.78 -9.31 -33.59
C LYS A 280 14.99 -8.48 -34.05
N LEU A 281 15.53 -7.62 -33.18
CA LEU A 281 16.77 -6.85 -33.38
C LEU A 281 18.05 -7.63 -33.05
N GLY A 282 17.96 -8.95 -32.79
CA GLY A 282 19.12 -9.82 -32.58
C GLY A 282 19.54 -10.03 -31.12
N ALA A 283 18.76 -9.58 -30.13
CA ALA A 283 19.04 -9.90 -28.73
C ALA A 283 18.86 -11.42 -28.47
N PRO A 284 19.71 -12.05 -27.61
CA PRO A 284 19.65 -13.49 -27.38
C PRO A 284 18.31 -13.88 -26.74
N ILE A 285 17.63 -14.85 -27.35
CA ILE A 285 16.21 -15.17 -27.07
C ILE A 285 16.01 -15.62 -25.63
N ILE A 286 16.67 -16.71 -25.20
CA ILE A 286 16.47 -17.30 -23.87
C ILE A 286 16.85 -16.29 -22.75
N PRO A 287 18.01 -15.61 -22.77
CA PRO A 287 18.34 -14.60 -21.76
C PRO A 287 17.38 -13.42 -21.72
N THR A 288 16.86 -12.97 -22.86
CA THR A 288 15.86 -11.90 -22.91
C THR A 288 14.52 -12.38 -22.33
N LEU A 289 14.08 -13.60 -22.66
CA LEU A 289 12.87 -14.23 -22.10
C LEU A 289 12.94 -14.37 -20.58
N VAL A 290 14.03 -14.94 -20.06
CA VAL A 290 14.26 -15.14 -18.61
C VAL A 290 14.23 -13.81 -17.86
N ARG A 291 14.90 -12.78 -18.38
CA ARG A 291 14.89 -11.42 -17.80
C ARG A 291 13.49 -10.84 -17.77
N SER A 292 12.75 -10.91 -18.89
CA SER A 292 11.39 -10.38 -18.98
C SER A 292 10.41 -11.09 -18.05
N MET A 293 10.48 -12.43 -17.96
CA MET A 293 9.66 -13.21 -17.03
C MET A 293 9.93 -12.83 -15.58
N LYS A 294 11.20 -12.72 -15.16
CA LYS A 294 11.55 -12.26 -13.79
C LYS A 294 11.22 -10.79 -13.54
N GLN A 295 11.34 -9.93 -14.56
CA GLN A 295 10.98 -8.52 -14.46
C GLN A 295 9.46 -8.34 -14.36
N CYS A 296 8.66 -9.21 -14.97
CA CYS A 296 7.22 -9.33 -14.73
C CYS A 296 6.97 -9.93 -13.33
N ARG A 297 7.20 -11.24 -13.14
CA ARG A 297 6.90 -11.98 -11.90
C ARG A 297 8.14 -12.66 -11.34
N ARG A 298 8.73 -12.05 -10.31
CA ARG A 298 9.98 -12.52 -9.68
C ARG A 298 9.82 -13.86 -8.95
N ALA A 299 8.65 -14.09 -8.35
CA ALA A 299 8.30 -15.29 -7.58
C ALA A 299 8.09 -16.55 -8.43
N VAL A 300 7.98 -16.44 -9.75
CA VAL A 300 7.86 -17.59 -10.66
C VAL A 300 9.22 -18.26 -10.82
N ASP A 301 9.34 -19.57 -10.56
CA ASP A 301 10.59 -20.30 -10.80
C ASP A 301 10.79 -20.56 -12.29
N ILE A 302 12.05 -20.55 -12.75
CA ILE A 302 12.38 -20.79 -14.15
C ILE A 302 13.39 -21.93 -14.23
N TYR A 303 13.07 -22.94 -15.03
CA TYR A 303 13.89 -24.10 -15.34
C TYR A 303 14.18 -24.10 -16.83
N CYS A 304 15.36 -24.56 -17.24
CA CYS A 304 15.75 -24.58 -18.64
C CYS A 304 16.12 -26.02 -19.08
N VAL A 305 15.59 -26.45 -20.22
CA VAL A 305 15.94 -27.75 -20.85
C VAL A 305 16.60 -27.42 -22.19
N CYS A 306 17.92 -27.37 -22.23
CA CYS A 306 18.66 -26.72 -23.30
C CYS A 306 19.83 -27.56 -23.76
N THR A 307 20.10 -27.59 -25.08
CA THR A 307 21.34 -28.14 -25.61
C THR A 307 22.55 -27.36 -25.07
N GLY A 308 23.76 -27.91 -25.21
CA GLY A 308 24.99 -27.26 -24.73
C GLY A 308 25.19 -25.82 -25.23
N MET A 309 24.74 -25.50 -26.46
CA MET A 309 24.74 -24.11 -26.96
C MET A 309 23.71 -23.22 -26.25
N GLY A 310 22.52 -23.75 -25.97
CA GLY A 310 21.50 -23.05 -25.19
C GLY A 310 21.96 -22.78 -23.76
N LEU A 311 22.60 -23.76 -23.11
CA LEU A 311 23.19 -23.59 -21.77
C LEU A 311 24.30 -22.52 -21.77
N ALA A 312 25.19 -22.49 -22.76
CA ALA A 312 26.19 -21.44 -22.88
C ALA A 312 25.57 -20.02 -22.97
N SER A 313 24.39 -19.88 -23.59
CA SER A 313 23.69 -18.59 -23.65
C SER A 313 23.20 -18.08 -22.28
N LEU A 314 23.05 -18.96 -21.28
CA LEU A 314 22.52 -18.61 -19.96
C LEU A 314 23.54 -17.91 -19.05
N GLU A 315 24.83 -17.82 -19.40
CA GLU A 315 25.91 -17.31 -18.53
C GLU A 315 25.56 -15.97 -17.84
N HIS A 316 24.90 -15.04 -18.56
CA HIS A 316 24.54 -13.71 -18.03
C HIS A 316 23.16 -13.65 -17.33
N VAL A 317 22.48 -14.79 -17.15
CA VAL A 317 21.15 -14.92 -16.51
C VAL A 317 21.03 -16.15 -15.60
N ASP A 318 22.08 -16.95 -15.41
CA ASP A 318 22.06 -18.18 -14.61
C ASP A 318 21.49 -17.97 -13.19
N HIS A 319 21.87 -16.88 -12.53
CA HIS A 319 21.33 -16.43 -11.23
C HIS A 319 19.80 -16.16 -11.19
N LEU A 320 19.11 -16.16 -12.34
CA LEU A 320 17.66 -16.04 -12.47
C LEU A 320 16.96 -17.38 -12.74
N VAL A 321 17.72 -18.40 -13.16
CA VAL A 321 17.27 -19.77 -13.42
C VAL A 321 17.47 -20.60 -12.14
N LYS A 322 16.55 -21.51 -11.85
CA LYS A 322 16.59 -22.38 -10.66
C LYS A 322 17.48 -23.60 -10.85
N ARG A 323 17.36 -24.23 -12.03
CA ARG A 323 18.17 -25.38 -12.48
C ARG A 323 18.02 -25.52 -13.99
N ALA A 324 19.08 -25.99 -14.65
CA ALA A 324 19.07 -26.33 -16.06
C ALA A 324 19.41 -27.80 -16.28
N PHE A 325 18.90 -28.37 -17.38
CA PHE A 325 18.94 -29.78 -17.76
C PHE A 325 19.24 -29.92 -19.26
N LEU A 326 19.76 -31.06 -19.69
CA LEU A 326 19.94 -31.40 -21.11
C LEU A 326 18.67 -32.09 -21.65
N PRO A 327 18.31 -31.94 -22.95
CA PRO A 327 17.08 -32.51 -23.52
C PRO A 327 17.01 -34.03 -23.57
N ASN A 328 18.11 -34.72 -23.25
CA ASN A 328 18.22 -36.19 -23.24
C ASN A 328 18.38 -36.76 -21.80
N ASP A 329 18.29 -35.90 -20.77
CA ASP A 329 18.31 -36.35 -19.38
C ASP A 329 16.96 -37.02 -19.02
N ASP A 330 16.92 -37.78 -17.93
CA ASP A 330 15.65 -38.24 -17.34
C ASP A 330 14.98 -37.07 -16.60
N HIS A 331 13.85 -36.59 -17.13
CA HIS A 331 13.17 -35.42 -16.58
C HIS A 331 12.39 -35.69 -15.28
N SER A 332 12.42 -36.88 -14.68
CA SER A 332 11.94 -37.08 -13.29
C SER A 332 12.66 -36.15 -12.30
N ASP A 333 13.94 -35.86 -12.54
CA ASP A 333 14.74 -34.96 -11.71
C ASP A 333 14.33 -33.47 -11.89
N LEU A 334 13.72 -33.13 -13.03
CA LEU A 334 13.05 -31.85 -13.29
C LEU A 334 11.66 -31.80 -12.64
N HIS A 335 10.89 -32.89 -12.67
CA HIS A 335 9.59 -33.01 -11.99
C HIS A 335 9.71 -32.70 -10.50
N GLU A 336 10.63 -33.36 -9.79
CA GLU A 336 10.86 -33.09 -8.37
C GLU A 336 11.45 -31.70 -8.12
N ALA A 337 12.30 -31.18 -9.00
CA ALA A 337 12.82 -29.81 -8.88
C ALA A 337 11.71 -28.74 -8.98
N ILE A 338 10.68 -28.96 -9.81
CA ILE A 338 9.48 -28.11 -9.93
C ILE A 338 8.66 -28.17 -8.63
N LEU A 339 8.39 -29.38 -8.13
CA LEU A 339 7.62 -29.56 -6.90
C LEU A 339 8.34 -28.95 -5.69
N GLU A 340 9.65 -29.17 -5.54
CA GLU A 340 10.45 -28.58 -4.47
C GLU A 340 10.54 -27.04 -4.56
N GLY A 341 10.60 -26.49 -5.77
CA GLY A 341 10.54 -25.03 -6.00
C GLY A 341 9.30 -24.40 -5.36
N VAL A 342 8.13 -25.00 -5.56
CA VAL A 342 6.86 -24.54 -4.96
C VAL A 342 6.75 -24.89 -3.48
N ARG A 343 7.14 -26.11 -3.06
CA ARG A 343 7.20 -26.49 -1.63
C ARG A 343 8.03 -25.48 -0.83
N SER A 344 9.18 -25.03 -1.35
CA SER A 344 10.07 -24.05 -0.69
C SER A 344 9.48 -22.65 -0.49
N LYS A 345 8.32 -22.35 -1.11
CA LYS A 345 7.53 -21.13 -0.90
C LYS A 345 6.39 -21.38 0.07
N MET A 346 5.74 -22.54 0.00
CA MET A 346 4.71 -23.00 0.94
C MET A 346 5.21 -23.18 2.38
N ARG A 347 6.49 -23.54 2.55
CA ARG A 347 7.11 -23.71 3.89
C ARG A 347 6.92 -22.45 4.74
N CYS A 348 6.36 -22.61 5.93
CA CYS A 348 6.19 -21.57 6.95
C CYS A 348 6.87 -22.06 8.24
N PRO A 349 8.21 -22.02 8.32
CA PRO A 349 8.97 -22.77 9.32
C PRO A 349 8.65 -22.37 10.76
N PHE A 350 8.29 -21.11 11.02
CA PHE A 350 7.92 -20.69 12.38
C PHE A 350 6.48 -21.08 12.72
N PHE A 351 5.54 -20.92 11.78
CA PHE A 351 4.16 -21.38 11.98
C PHE A 351 4.08 -22.91 12.13
N GLU A 352 4.84 -23.67 11.35
CA GLU A 352 4.97 -25.12 11.46
C GLU A 352 5.54 -25.53 12.82
N ALA A 353 6.62 -24.89 13.28
CA ALA A 353 7.18 -25.14 14.61
C ALA A 353 6.16 -24.83 15.71
N LEU A 354 5.43 -23.71 15.62
CA LEU A 354 4.40 -23.31 16.58
C LEU A 354 3.23 -24.29 16.61
N ARG A 355 2.78 -24.78 15.44
CA ARG A 355 1.74 -25.81 15.32
C ARG A 355 2.20 -27.14 15.92
N LEU A 356 3.39 -27.60 15.58
CA LEU A 356 3.97 -28.83 16.14
C LEU A 356 4.13 -28.75 17.66
N TYR A 357 4.50 -27.58 18.20
CA TYR A 357 4.50 -27.32 19.63
C TYR A 357 3.07 -27.40 20.23
N ALA A 358 2.10 -26.74 19.58
CA ALA A 358 0.72 -26.67 20.03
C ALA A 358 0.02 -28.05 20.08
N ASP A 359 0.43 -28.99 19.22
CA ASP A 359 -0.12 -30.36 19.16
C ASP A 359 0.57 -31.35 20.13
N ARG A 360 1.85 -31.14 20.50
CA ARG A 360 2.57 -32.01 21.45
C ARG A 360 1.95 -31.98 22.85
N PRO A 361 1.77 -33.12 23.55
CA PRO A 361 1.41 -33.11 24.97
C PRO A 361 2.61 -32.65 25.82
N ILE A 362 2.46 -31.55 26.56
CA ILE A 362 3.51 -30.94 27.39
C ILE A 362 2.90 -30.52 28.73
N GLY A 363 3.55 -30.89 29.83
CA GLY A 363 3.21 -30.39 31.17
C GLY A 363 3.79 -28.99 31.39
N VAL A 364 2.95 -28.05 31.82
CA VAL A 364 3.35 -26.63 31.96
C VAL A 364 3.70 -26.32 33.43
N PHE A 365 4.97 -26.04 33.67
CA PHE A 365 5.49 -25.45 34.92
C PHE A 365 6.17 -24.09 34.65
N HIS A 366 5.83 -23.46 33.52
CA HIS A 366 6.33 -22.16 33.09
C HIS A 366 5.49 -21.01 33.66
N ALA A 367 6.02 -19.78 33.66
CA ALA A 367 5.34 -18.57 34.17
C ALA A 367 4.03 -18.20 33.43
N LEU A 368 3.77 -18.80 32.25
CA LEU A 368 2.57 -18.54 31.45
C LEU A 368 1.36 -19.35 31.96
N ALA A 369 0.69 -18.85 33.00
CA ALA A 369 -0.49 -19.49 33.61
C ALA A 369 -1.66 -19.73 32.62
N ILE A 370 -1.75 -18.94 31.54
CA ILE A 370 -2.75 -19.07 30.47
C ILE A 370 -2.36 -20.10 29.41
N SER A 371 -1.11 -20.59 29.38
CA SER A 371 -0.67 -21.56 28.39
C SER A 371 -1.53 -22.83 28.43
N ARG A 372 -1.95 -23.26 27.25
CA ARG A 372 -2.90 -24.37 26.97
C ARG A 372 -4.29 -24.18 27.57
N GLY A 373 -4.59 -23.00 28.11
CA GLY A 373 -5.90 -22.58 28.59
C GLY A 373 -6.29 -23.17 29.95
N ASN A 374 -5.37 -23.79 30.70
CA ASN A 374 -5.72 -24.50 31.93
C ASN A 374 -6.31 -23.60 33.02
N SER A 375 -5.81 -22.37 33.17
CA SER A 375 -6.38 -21.36 34.09
C SER A 375 -7.79 -20.94 33.70
N VAL A 376 -8.07 -20.85 32.41
CA VAL A 376 -9.37 -20.45 31.85
C VAL A 376 -10.39 -21.58 32.00
N ARG A 377 -10.03 -22.81 31.59
CA ARG A 377 -10.89 -24.02 31.71
C ARG A 377 -11.30 -24.33 33.15
N ARG A 378 -10.43 -24.04 34.12
CA ARG A 378 -10.69 -24.29 35.55
C ARG A 378 -11.42 -23.14 36.24
N SER A 379 -11.54 -21.98 35.59
CA SER A 379 -12.37 -20.90 36.12
C SER A 379 -13.85 -21.22 35.98
N LYS A 380 -14.67 -20.77 36.93
CA LYS A 380 -16.14 -20.81 36.82
C LYS A 380 -16.71 -19.61 36.04
N TRP A 381 -15.91 -18.56 35.85
CA TRP A 381 -16.39 -17.25 35.37
C TRP A 381 -15.98 -16.93 33.94
N ILE A 382 -14.78 -17.35 33.50
CA ILE A 382 -14.17 -16.88 32.25
C ILE A 382 -14.05 -17.94 31.14
N GLN A 383 -14.80 -19.06 31.23
CA GLN A 383 -14.74 -20.12 30.21
C GLN A 383 -15.09 -19.61 28.80
N PHE A 384 -15.98 -18.62 28.72
CA PHE A 384 -16.35 -17.91 27.49
C PHE A 384 -15.17 -17.37 26.67
N LEU A 385 -14.01 -17.14 27.30
CA LEU A 385 -12.79 -16.71 26.61
C LEU A 385 -12.22 -17.81 25.70
N ILE A 386 -12.35 -19.08 26.09
CA ILE A 386 -12.01 -20.23 25.23
C ILE A 386 -13.07 -20.46 24.17
N ASP A 387 -14.35 -20.27 24.51
CA ASP A 387 -15.45 -20.45 23.56
C ASP A 387 -15.38 -19.43 22.42
N PHE A 388 -14.93 -18.20 22.72
CA PHE A 388 -14.73 -17.14 21.74
C PHE A 388 -13.47 -17.33 20.87
N TYR A 389 -12.29 -17.54 21.47
CA TYR A 389 -11.02 -17.62 20.72
C TYR A 389 -10.66 -19.02 20.19
N GLY A 390 -11.34 -20.07 20.67
CA GLY A 390 -11.03 -21.46 20.36
C GLY A 390 -9.76 -21.98 21.05
N THR A 391 -9.68 -23.30 21.22
CA THR A 391 -8.58 -23.92 22.01
C THR A 391 -7.20 -23.84 21.36
N ALA A 392 -7.11 -23.63 20.05
CA ALA A 392 -5.84 -23.60 19.31
C ALA A 392 -4.94 -22.42 19.72
N LEU A 393 -5.54 -21.23 19.90
CA LEU A 393 -4.82 -20.02 20.32
C LEU A 393 -4.08 -20.24 21.65
N PHE A 394 -4.75 -20.82 22.64
CA PHE A 394 -4.15 -21.11 23.94
C PHE A 394 -3.15 -22.27 23.89
N LYS A 395 -3.33 -23.26 23.01
CA LYS A 395 -2.34 -24.33 22.81
C LYS A 395 -1.03 -23.81 22.21
N ALA A 396 -1.09 -22.81 21.34
CA ALA A 396 0.06 -22.15 20.73
C ALA A 396 0.75 -21.15 21.68
N GLU A 397 0.09 -20.71 22.75
CA GLU A 397 0.64 -19.76 23.71
C GLU A 397 1.87 -20.34 24.46
N SER A 398 3.04 -19.77 24.19
CA SER A 398 4.35 -20.30 24.57
C SER A 398 5.42 -19.20 24.63
N SER A 399 6.67 -19.58 24.96
CA SER A 399 7.86 -18.73 24.96
C SER A 399 9.09 -19.51 24.47
N ALA A 400 10.16 -18.82 24.10
CA ALA A 400 11.43 -19.43 23.70
C ALA A 400 12.02 -20.33 24.81
N THR A 401 11.81 -19.94 26.08
CA THR A 401 12.27 -20.65 27.28
C THR A 401 11.54 -21.98 27.53
N CYS A 402 10.40 -22.26 26.87
CA CYS A 402 9.74 -23.57 26.93
C CYS A 402 10.50 -24.67 26.15
N GLY A 403 11.47 -24.29 25.31
CA GLY A 403 12.23 -25.21 24.45
C GLY A 403 11.48 -25.64 23.18
N GLY A 404 12.22 -25.80 22.09
CA GLY A 404 11.67 -26.23 20.80
C GLY A 404 10.98 -25.14 19.97
N LEU A 405 11.07 -23.87 20.38
CA LEU A 405 10.68 -22.68 19.61
C LEU A 405 11.84 -21.67 19.62
N ASP A 406 11.97 -20.91 18.54
CA ASP A 406 13.09 -19.98 18.31
C ASP A 406 12.91 -18.64 19.04
N SER A 407 14.00 -17.92 19.27
CA SER A 407 14.01 -16.62 19.94
C SER A 407 13.92 -15.49 18.91
N LEU A 408 13.00 -14.54 19.09
CA LEU A 408 12.93 -13.37 18.18
C LEU A 408 14.14 -12.44 18.33
N LEU A 409 14.70 -12.35 19.54
CA LEU A 409 15.84 -11.48 19.82
C LEU A 409 17.16 -12.11 19.34
N ASP A 410 17.28 -13.43 19.36
CA ASP A 410 18.48 -14.10 18.85
C ASP A 410 18.06 -15.31 18.00
N PRO A 411 17.57 -15.07 16.76
CA PRO A 411 16.99 -16.11 15.94
C PRO A 411 18.08 -16.96 15.30
N HIS A 412 18.04 -18.27 15.53
CA HIS A 412 19.01 -19.25 14.98
C HIS A 412 18.35 -20.40 14.23
N GLY A 413 17.01 -20.50 14.27
CA GLY A 413 16.25 -21.60 13.72
C GLY A 413 15.08 -21.12 12.87
N SER A 414 13.85 -21.47 13.26
CA SER A 414 12.67 -21.24 12.44
C SER A 414 12.30 -19.77 12.24
N LEU A 415 12.67 -18.85 13.14
CA LEU A 415 12.49 -17.42 12.92
C LEU A 415 13.54 -16.85 11.96
N LEU A 416 14.79 -17.29 12.06
CA LEU A 416 15.84 -16.89 11.12
C LEU A 416 15.51 -17.36 9.69
N GLU A 417 14.99 -18.59 9.57
CA GLU A 417 14.54 -19.12 8.29
C GLU A 417 13.32 -18.33 7.76
N ALA A 418 12.29 -18.08 8.58
CA ALA A 418 11.13 -17.27 8.18
C ALA A 418 11.52 -15.85 7.75
N GLN A 419 12.47 -15.21 8.45
CA GLN A 419 13.03 -13.91 8.10
C GLN A 419 13.84 -13.95 6.80
N THR A 420 14.59 -15.02 6.54
CA THR A 420 15.32 -15.22 5.27
C THR A 420 14.37 -15.42 4.10
N LEU A 421 13.30 -16.20 4.28
CA LEU A 421 12.22 -16.37 3.28
C LEU A 421 11.50 -15.03 3.03
N ALA A 422 11.31 -14.20 4.05
CA ALA A 422 10.76 -12.85 3.90
C ALA A 422 11.70 -11.90 3.15
N ALA A 423 13.00 -11.90 3.45
CA ALA A 423 13.97 -11.09 2.71
C ALA A 423 13.92 -11.40 1.20
N ARG A 424 13.90 -12.70 0.85
CA ARG A 424 13.69 -13.19 -0.53
C ARG A 424 12.37 -12.69 -1.14
N ALA A 425 11.26 -12.85 -0.44
CA ALA A 425 9.92 -12.52 -0.93
C ALA A 425 9.74 -11.02 -1.23
N TYR A 426 10.29 -10.16 -0.37
CA TYR A 426 10.16 -8.69 -0.46
C TYR A 426 11.37 -8.01 -1.15
N ASP A 427 12.23 -8.77 -1.82
CA ASP A 427 13.41 -8.31 -2.56
C ASP A 427 14.44 -7.52 -1.71
N ALA A 428 14.52 -7.82 -0.42
CA ALA A 428 15.44 -7.20 0.53
C ALA A 428 16.69 -8.08 0.78
N SER A 429 17.79 -7.48 1.26
CA SER A 429 18.95 -8.25 1.73
C SER A 429 18.68 -8.89 3.10
N TYR A 430 17.98 -8.17 3.98
CA TYR A 430 17.51 -8.68 5.27
C TYR A 430 16.06 -8.24 5.52
N ALA A 431 15.32 -9.06 6.26
CA ALA A 431 13.99 -8.73 6.76
C ALA A 431 13.90 -9.09 8.25
N PHE A 432 13.43 -8.15 9.07
CA PHE A 432 13.24 -8.34 10.51
C PHE A 432 11.76 -8.23 10.86
N PHE A 433 11.22 -9.23 11.55
CA PHE A 433 9.84 -9.22 12.01
C PHE A 433 9.68 -8.31 13.24
N VAL A 434 8.57 -7.58 13.33
CA VAL A 434 8.29 -6.64 14.41
C VAL A 434 6.86 -6.87 14.91
N THR A 435 6.71 -7.08 16.22
CA THR A 435 5.40 -7.42 16.85
C THR A 435 4.71 -6.23 17.52
N ASN A 436 5.24 -5.00 17.36
CA ASN A 436 4.65 -3.79 17.94
C ASN A 436 4.41 -2.68 16.88
N GLY A 437 4.11 -3.11 15.66
CA GLY A 437 3.75 -2.26 14.52
C GLY A 437 4.90 -1.43 13.95
N THR A 438 4.63 -0.83 12.78
CA THR A 438 5.58 0.03 12.07
C THR A 438 5.98 1.26 12.87
N SER A 439 5.12 1.70 13.79
CA SER A 439 5.44 2.68 14.83
C SER A 439 6.70 2.35 15.63
N THR A 440 7.06 1.07 15.73
CA THR A 440 8.25 0.57 16.43
C THR A 440 9.37 0.27 15.43
N SER A 441 9.05 -0.30 14.26
CA SER A 441 9.98 -0.45 13.12
C SER A 441 10.70 0.87 12.77
N ASN A 442 9.96 1.98 12.71
CA ASN A 442 10.49 3.32 12.47
C ASN A 442 11.48 3.77 13.56
N LYS A 443 11.22 3.45 14.83
CA LYS A 443 12.15 3.77 15.93
C LYS A 443 13.42 2.96 15.84
N ILE A 444 13.30 1.66 15.56
CA ILE A 444 14.43 0.75 15.37
C ILE A 444 15.36 1.27 14.26
N VAL A 445 14.80 1.60 13.10
CA VAL A 445 15.62 2.08 11.98
C VAL A 445 16.27 3.43 12.28
N ILE A 446 15.53 4.41 12.81
CA ILE A 446 16.09 5.75 13.09
C ILE A 446 17.17 5.69 14.19
N GLN A 447 16.93 5.01 15.30
CA GLN A 447 17.89 4.89 16.40
C GLN A 447 19.13 4.06 15.99
N ALA A 448 18.99 3.05 15.12
CA ALA A 448 20.13 2.29 14.61
C ALA A 448 21.08 3.09 13.70
N LEU A 449 20.55 4.09 12.98
CA LEU A 449 21.26 4.80 11.90
C LEU A 449 21.77 6.19 12.27
N THR A 450 21.25 6.77 13.35
CA THR A 450 21.53 8.15 13.79
C THR A 450 22.17 8.19 15.17
N ARG A 451 22.87 9.29 15.43
CA ARG A 451 23.49 9.65 16.72
C ARG A 451 22.89 10.97 17.22
N PRO A 452 23.06 11.32 18.50
CA PRO A 452 22.72 12.63 19.00
C PRO A 452 23.38 13.74 18.17
N ASN A 453 22.58 14.74 17.77
CA ASN A 453 22.92 15.83 16.85
C ASN A 453 23.04 15.49 15.35
N ASP A 454 22.93 14.23 14.91
CA ASP A 454 22.80 13.94 13.47
C ASP A 454 21.53 14.62 12.93
N VAL A 455 21.62 15.24 11.75
CA VAL A 455 20.48 15.88 11.07
C VAL A 455 19.73 14.84 10.24
N VAL A 456 18.42 14.79 10.43
CA VAL A 456 17.51 13.95 9.65
C VAL A 456 16.63 14.85 8.80
N LEU A 457 16.77 14.74 7.48
CA LEU A 457 15.81 15.35 6.56
C LEU A 457 14.54 14.50 6.59
N ILE A 458 13.39 15.10 6.83
CA ILE A 458 12.17 14.34 7.09
C ILE A 458 10.94 15.01 6.49
N ASP A 459 10.15 14.21 5.78
CA ASP A 459 8.80 14.57 5.32
C ASP A 459 7.96 15.11 6.50
N ARG A 460 7.34 16.27 6.34
CA ARG A 460 6.51 16.86 7.38
C ARG A 460 5.18 16.13 7.55
N ASP A 461 4.63 15.54 6.49
CA ASP A 461 3.49 14.60 6.55
C ASP A 461 4.01 13.17 6.78
N CYS A 462 4.70 12.99 7.91
CA CYS A 462 5.15 11.68 8.37
C CYS A 462 4.43 11.25 9.64
N HIS A 463 4.35 9.94 9.84
CA HIS A 463 3.65 9.37 10.98
C HIS A 463 4.36 9.72 12.30
N LYS A 464 3.58 10.08 13.34
CA LYS A 464 4.06 10.54 14.65
C LYS A 464 5.21 9.73 15.27
N SER A 465 5.31 8.43 14.96
CA SER A 465 6.41 7.56 15.39
C SER A 465 7.81 8.08 15.06
N HIS A 466 7.99 8.78 13.93
CA HIS A 466 9.31 9.27 13.52
C HIS A 466 9.80 10.37 14.46
N HIS A 467 8.94 11.32 14.83
CA HIS A 467 9.31 12.38 15.78
C HIS A 467 9.65 11.81 17.16
N TYR A 468 8.91 10.81 17.64
CA TYR A 468 9.29 10.08 18.86
C TYR A 468 10.63 9.34 18.72
N ALA A 469 10.94 8.79 17.54
CA ALA A 469 12.25 8.18 17.29
C ALA A 469 13.38 9.22 17.35
N LEU A 470 13.16 10.40 16.77
CA LEU A 470 14.13 11.52 16.80
C LEU A 470 14.37 12.03 18.21
N VAL A 471 13.31 12.19 19.03
CA VAL A 471 13.43 12.49 20.47
C VAL A 471 14.29 11.44 21.18
N LEU A 472 14.01 10.15 20.98
CA LEU A 472 14.74 9.05 21.63
C LEU A 472 16.21 8.95 21.18
N ALA A 473 16.50 9.18 19.89
CA ALA A 473 17.86 9.19 19.33
C ALA A 473 18.64 10.48 19.64
N GLY A 474 17.95 11.59 19.94
CA GLY A 474 18.57 12.92 20.04
C GLY A 474 18.98 13.52 18.68
N ALA A 475 18.38 13.03 17.60
CA ALA A 475 18.65 13.51 16.25
C ALA A 475 17.82 14.77 15.93
N ARG A 476 18.35 15.65 15.07
CA ARG A 476 17.80 16.97 14.76
C ARG A 476 16.93 16.90 13.49
N PRO A 477 15.59 16.94 13.55
CA PRO A 477 14.77 17.04 12.35
C PRO A 477 15.00 18.35 11.59
N CYS A 478 15.26 18.24 10.31
CA CYS A 478 15.05 19.30 9.33
C CYS A 478 13.83 18.91 8.48
N TYR A 479 12.68 19.51 8.79
CA TYR A 479 11.43 19.20 8.10
C TYR A 479 11.46 19.67 6.64
N LEU A 480 10.87 18.87 5.76
CA LEU A 480 10.73 19.15 4.34
C LEU A 480 9.25 19.36 4.01
N ASP A 481 8.96 20.48 3.35
CA ASP A 481 7.60 20.91 3.04
C ASP A 481 7.10 20.18 1.76
N ALA A 482 5.97 19.47 1.91
CA ALA A 482 5.22 18.87 0.80
C ALA A 482 4.40 19.93 0.04
N TYR A 483 4.09 19.69 -1.24
CA TYR A 483 3.25 20.63 -1.99
C TYR A 483 1.81 20.66 -1.44
N PRO A 484 1.18 21.85 -1.29
CA PRO A 484 -0.17 21.96 -0.73
C PRO A 484 -1.25 21.59 -1.76
N LEU A 485 -2.34 21.01 -1.27
CA LEU A 485 -3.61 20.82 -2.00
C LEU A 485 -4.73 21.54 -1.24
N HIS A 486 -4.73 22.87 -1.31
CA HIS A 486 -5.60 23.74 -0.51
C HIS A 486 -7.08 23.42 -0.66
N ASP A 487 -7.56 23.23 -1.89
CA ASP A 487 -8.97 22.97 -2.22
C ASP A 487 -9.52 21.73 -1.51
N TYR A 488 -8.67 20.73 -1.27
CA TYR A 488 -9.02 19.45 -0.63
C TYR A 488 -8.59 19.37 0.84
N SER A 489 -7.91 20.41 1.33
CA SER A 489 -7.29 20.46 2.67
C SER A 489 -6.32 19.29 2.90
N MET A 490 -5.46 19.03 1.92
CA MET A 490 -4.49 17.92 1.89
C MET A 490 -3.07 18.40 1.59
N TYR A 491 -2.09 17.53 1.80
CA TYR A 491 -0.73 17.70 1.32
C TYR A 491 -0.39 16.61 0.29
N GLY A 492 0.48 16.95 -0.65
CA GLY A 492 1.03 16.03 -1.64
C GLY A 492 2.30 15.36 -1.15
N GLY A 493 3.28 15.22 -2.05
CA GLY A 493 4.63 14.76 -1.71
C GLY A 493 5.64 15.90 -1.56
N VAL A 494 6.78 15.59 -0.95
CA VAL A 494 7.95 16.47 -0.85
C VAL A 494 8.72 16.46 -2.18
N THR A 495 8.80 17.61 -2.85
CA THR A 495 9.41 17.67 -4.18
C THR A 495 10.93 17.44 -4.16
N LEU A 496 11.47 16.86 -5.24
CA LEU A 496 12.90 16.74 -5.47
C LEU A 496 13.59 18.09 -5.55
N HIS A 497 12.89 19.12 -6.02
CA HIS A 497 13.38 20.49 -5.94
C HIS A 497 13.65 20.88 -4.48
N ASN A 498 12.69 20.68 -3.57
CA ASN A 498 12.84 20.98 -2.15
C ASN A 498 13.95 20.13 -1.50
N ILE A 499 14.02 18.82 -1.78
CA ILE A 499 15.06 17.94 -1.23
C ILE A 499 16.46 18.37 -1.70
N LYS A 500 16.65 18.60 -3.01
CA LYS A 500 17.93 19.08 -3.56
C LYS A 500 18.31 20.44 -3.01
N LYS A 501 17.36 21.38 -2.90
CA LYS A 501 17.57 22.73 -2.35
C LYS A 501 18.06 22.69 -0.90
N THR A 502 17.46 21.83 -0.08
CA THR A 502 17.91 21.60 1.29
C THR A 502 19.31 20.97 1.33
N LEU A 503 19.57 19.89 0.59
CA LEU A 503 20.91 19.27 0.53
C LEU A 503 22.00 20.25 0.06
N LEU A 504 21.71 21.05 -0.96
CA LEU A 504 22.63 22.09 -1.47
C LEU A 504 22.82 23.23 -0.48
N ALA A 505 21.81 23.59 0.32
CA ALA A 505 21.97 24.54 1.42
C ALA A 505 22.94 24.01 2.50
N TYR A 506 22.79 22.75 2.95
CA TYR A 506 23.75 22.12 3.87
C TYR A 506 25.15 22.05 3.27
N ARG A 507 25.29 21.77 1.96
CA ARG A 507 26.56 21.80 1.22
C ARG A 507 27.21 23.19 1.28
N SER A 508 26.46 24.24 0.93
CA SER A 508 26.92 25.64 0.94
C SER A 508 27.23 26.18 2.34
N ALA A 509 26.69 25.56 3.40
CA ALA A 509 27.01 25.89 4.79
C ALA A 509 28.12 25.01 5.41
N GLY A 510 28.70 24.06 4.67
CA GLY A 510 29.70 23.13 5.19
C GLY A 510 29.16 22.06 6.15
N ARG A 511 27.83 21.90 6.25
CA ARG A 511 27.11 21.01 7.19
C ARG A 511 26.53 19.75 6.52
N LEU A 512 26.96 19.40 5.30
CA LEU A 512 26.47 18.21 4.58
C LEU A 512 26.91 16.88 5.24
N SER A 513 27.93 16.92 6.09
CA SER A 513 28.32 15.84 7.02
C SER A 513 27.25 15.53 8.05
N ASP A 514 26.57 16.55 8.54
CA ASP A 514 25.62 16.46 9.65
C ASP A 514 24.35 15.74 9.19
N VAL A 515 23.96 15.94 7.93
CA VAL A 515 22.85 15.23 7.30
C VAL A 515 23.18 13.73 7.23
N ARG A 516 22.39 12.90 7.91
CA ARG A 516 22.62 11.45 8.01
C ARG A 516 21.59 10.61 7.26
N LEU A 517 20.32 10.98 7.37
CA LEU A 517 19.17 10.19 6.94
C LEU A 517 18.14 11.08 6.24
N LEU A 518 17.52 10.56 5.18
CA LEU A 518 16.32 11.11 4.56
C LEU A 518 15.14 10.15 4.81
N VAL A 519 14.08 10.65 5.43
CA VAL A 519 12.85 9.91 5.75
C VAL A 519 11.70 10.41 4.88
N ILE A 520 11.09 9.52 4.09
CA ILE A 520 9.99 9.82 3.15
C ILE A 520 8.83 8.85 3.39
N THR A 521 7.59 9.36 3.44
CA THR A 521 6.37 8.53 3.50
C THR A 521 5.99 8.08 2.09
N ASN A 522 6.08 6.78 1.75
CA ASN A 522 5.82 6.30 0.38
C ASN A 522 4.94 5.03 0.35
N CYS A 523 3.71 5.05 -0.16
CA CYS A 523 2.93 6.22 -0.60
C CYS A 523 2.49 7.11 0.58
N THR A 524 2.12 8.36 0.29
CA THR A 524 1.39 9.20 1.25
C THR A 524 0.03 8.58 1.57
N PHE A 525 -0.65 9.03 2.64
CA PHE A 525 -1.91 8.42 3.06
C PHE A 525 -2.95 8.39 1.92
N ASP A 526 -3.06 9.50 1.18
CA ASP A 526 -4.01 9.71 0.07
C ASP A 526 -3.51 9.13 -1.26
N GLY A 527 -2.34 8.48 -1.28
CA GLY A 527 -1.88 7.67 -2.41
C GLY A 527 -0.88 8.34 -3.35
N ILE A 528 -0.22 9.43 -2.96
CA ILE A 528 0.87 9.99 -3.77
C ILE A 528 2.10 9.08 -3.66
N VAL A 529 2.62 8.62 -4.80
CA VAL A 529 3.71 7.64 -4.89
C VAL A 529 4.92 8.24 -5.59
N TYR A 530 6.06 8.23 -4.92
CA TYR A 530 7.30 8.85 -5.39
C TYR A 530 7.95 8.03 -6.51
N ASN A 531 8.67 8.68 -7.43
CA ASN A 531 9.69 8.02 -8.25
C ASN A 531 10.92 7.72 -7.39
N VAL A 532 10.85 6.62 -6.63
CA VAL A 532 11.85 6.24 -5.62
C VAL A 532 13.25 6.08 -6.21
N LYS A 533 13.38 5.51 -7.42
CA LYS A 533 14.68 5.37 -8.11
C LYS A 533 15.31 6.74 -8.40
N ARG A 534 14.53 7.65 -8.99
CA ARG A 534 14.95 9.03 -9.26
C ARG A 534 15.36 9.78 -7.99
N LEU A 535 14.57 9.64 -6.92
CA LEU A 535 14.85 10.29 -5.65
C LEU A 535 16.19 9.85 -5.06
N ILE A 536 16.46 8.55 -5.04
CA ILE A 536 17.74 8.01 -4.57
C ILE A 536 18.89 8.49 -5.45
N GLU A 537 18.75 8.43 -6.78
CA GLU A 537 19.78 8.87 -7.74
C GLU A 537 20.16 10.35 -7.58
N GLU A 538 19.16 11.24 -7.57
CA GLU A 538 19.41 12.68 -7.51
C GLU A 538 19.97 13.12 -6.16
N CYS A 539 19.55 12.47 -5.06
CA CYS A 539 20.11 12.75 -3.74
C CYS A 539 21.54 12.21 -3.58
N LEU A 540 21.82 10.98 -4.06
CA LEU A 540 23.17 10.40 -4.04
C LEU A 540 24.16 11.14 -4.96
N ALA A 541 23.68 11.90 -5.94
CA ALA A 541 24.51 12.80 -6.74
C ALA A 541 25.03 14.01 -5.95
N ILE A 542 24.29 14.46 -4.92
CA ILE A 542 24.68 15.57 -4.04
C ILE A 542 25.42 15.05 -2.79
N LYS A 543 24.94 13.94 -2.21
CA LYS A 543 25.52 13.30 -1.01
C LYS A 543 25.63 11.78 -1.22
N PRO A 544 26.79 11.27 -1.67
CA PRO A 544 26.96 9.85 -2.05
C PRO A 544 26.82 8.80 -0.94
N ASP A 545 26.78 9.21 0.33
CA ASP A 545 26.66 8.35 1.52
C ASP A 545 25.30 8.46 2.25
N LEU A 546 24.36 9.24 1.70
CA LEU A 546 23.03 9.46 2.30
C LEU A 546 22.27 8.15 2.48
N ILE A 547 21.63 8.01 3.64
CA ILE A 547 20.77 6.87 3.97
C ILE A 547 19.32 7.26 3.71
N PHE A 548 18.52 6.31 3.22
CA PHE A 548 17.10 6.50 2.93
C PHE A 548 16.25 5.55 3.77
N LEU A 549 15.23 6.09 4.45
CA LEU A 549 14.14 5.32 5.05
C LEU A 549 12.84 5.70 4.33
N PHE A 550 12.26 4.73 3.62
CA PHE A 550 10.92 4.84 3.06
C PHE A 550 9.92 4.20 4.04
N ASP A 551 9.02 5.00 4.59
CA ASP A 551 7.90 4.48 5.38
C ASP A 551 6.82 3.95 4.42
N GLU A 552 6.98 2.67 4.05
CA GLU A 552 6.06 1.92 3.20
C GLU A 552 4.93 1.27 4.01
N ALA A 553 4.56 1.86 5.16
CA ALA A 553 3.49 1.39 6.04
C ALA A 553 2.18 1.09 5.30
N TRP A 554 1.90 1.83 4.22
CA TRP A 554 0.69 1.72 3.42
C TRP A 554 0.86 0.95 2.11
N PHE A 555 2.09 0.58 1.73
CA PHE A 555 2.43 0.22 0.34
C PHE A 555 3.08 -1.17 0.18
N ALA A 556 3.08 -2.00 1.23
CA ALA A 556 3.74 -3.31 1.27
C ALA A 556 3.34 -4.29 0.15
N TYR A 557 2.10 -4.17 -0.35
CA TYR A 557 1.59 -5.01 -1.43
C TYR A 557 2.20 -4.71 -2.81
N ALA A 558 2.73 -3.49 -3.03
CA ALA A 558 3.20 -3.05 -4.33
C ALA A 558 4.38 -3.89 -4.87
N GLY A 559 5.20 -4.47 -3.99
CA GLY A 559 6.33 -5.33 -4.37
C GLY A 559 5.94 -6.56 -5.20
N PHE A 560 4.69 -7.02 -5.09
CA PHE A 560 4.19 -8.24 -5.74
C PHE A 560 3.55 -8.01 -7.12
N HIS A 561 3.46 -6.75 -7.58
CA HIS A 561 2.89 -6.38 -8.88
C HIS A 561 3.97 -5.83 -9.84
N PRO A 562 4.00 -6.25 -11.13
CA PRO A 562 5.05 -5.90 -12.08
C PRO A 562 5.27 -4.39 -12.27
N ILE A 563 4.18 -3.63 -12.34
CA ILE A 563 4.20 -2.16 -12.49
C ILE A 563 4.52 -1.46 -11.15
N LEU A 564 3.69 -1.66 -10.11
CA LEU A 564 3.81 -0.93 -8.84
C LEU A 564 5.17 -1.07 -8.15
N LYS A 565 5.81 -2.25 -8.21
CA LYS A 565 7.13 -2.49 -7.58
C LYS A 565 8.23 -1.59 -8.13
N THR A 566 8.06 -1.00 -9.31
CA THR A 566 9.04 -0.05 -9.87
C THR A 566 9.19 1.24 -9.05
N ARG A 567 8.23 1.51 -8.14
CA ARG A 567 8.23 2.63 -7.19
C ARG A 567 8.32 2.18 -5.72
N THR A 568 8.85 0.99 -5.44
CA THR A 568 9.18 0.52 -4.07
C THR A 568 10.67 0.58 -3.77
N ALA A 569 11.00 0.86 -2.50
CA ALA A 569 12.36 1.06 -2.01
C ALA A 569 13.32 -0.11 -2.30
N MET A 570 12.91 -1.33 -1.99
CA MET A 570 13.75 -2.52 -2.14
C MET A 570 14.08 -2.81 -3.61
N HIS A 571 13.06 -2.74 -4.48
CA HIS A 571 13.24 -2.95 -5.91
C HIS A 571 14.12 -1.86 -6.55
N CYS A 572 13.89 -0.58 -6.19
CA CYS A 572 14.71 0.53 -6.68
C CYS A 572 16.18 0.38 -6.26
N ALA A 573 16.46 0.02 -5.00
CA ALA A 573 17.81 -0.22 -4.51
C ALA A 573 18.54 -1.32 -5.31
N ASN A 574 17.88 -2.45 -5.55
CA ASN A 574 18.44 -3.53 -6.39
C ASN A 574 18.61 -3.13 -7.85
N SER A 575 17.68 -2.32 -8.38
CA SER A 575 17.76 -1.79 -9.74
C SER A 575 18.99 -0.88 -9.92
N ILE A 576 19.25 0.01 -8.95
CA ILE A 576 20.43 0.88 -8.92
C ILE A 576 21.73 0.04 -8.85
N ARG A 577 21.80 -0.98 -7.99
CA ARG A 577 22.99 -1.86 -7.93
C ARG A 577 23.25 -2.59 -9.25
N ARG A 578 22.20 -3.12 -9.88
CA ARG A 578 22.32 -3.80 -11.17
C ARG A 578 22.79 -2.81 -12.26
N GLU A 579 22.19 -1.63 -12.35
CA GLU A 579 22.60 -0.59 -13.30
C GLU A 579 24.03 -0.07 -13.05
N LEU A 580 24.53 -0.13 -11.81
CA LEU A 580 25.94 0.14 -11.48
C LEU A 580 26.87 -0.97 -11.98
N MET A 581 26.52 -2.25 -11.77
CA MET A 581 27.28 -3.41 -12.28
C MET A 581 27.31 -3.42 -13.82
N GLU A 582 26.20 -3.07 -14.47
CA GLU A 582 26.06 -2.87 -15.92
C GLU A 582 26.79 -1.61 -16.43
N ARG A 583 27.52 -0.89 -15.57
CA ARG A 583 28.26 0.36 -15.83
C ARG A 583 27.41 1.55 -16.33
N LYS A 584 26.08 1.45 -16.36
CA LYS A 584 25.19 2.50 -16.88
C LYS A 584 25.42 3.87 -16.23
N TYR A 585 25.62 3.93 -14.92
CA TYR A 585 25.94 5.19 -14.22
C TYR A 585 27.31 5.79 -14.57
N HIS A 586 28.27 5.03 -15.10
CA HIS A 586 29.53 5.59 -15.60
C HIS A 586 29.28 6.47 -16.83
N HIS A 587 28.42 6.01 -17.74
CA HIS A 587 28.05 6.77 -18.94
C HIS A 587 27.15 7.98 -18.59
N LEU A 588 26.12 7.78 -17.76
CA LEU A 588 25.19 8.85 -17.37
C LEU A 588 25.88 9.96 -16.56
N HIS A 589 26.76 9.61 -15.63
CA HIS A 589 27.49 10.60 -14.82
C HIS A 589 28.54 11.36 -15.64
N ALA A 590 29.26 10.69 -16.56
CA ALA A 590 30.19 11.37 -17.48
C ALA A 590 29.46 12.37 -18.38
N ALA A 591 28.37 11.94 -19.04
CA ALA A 591 27.58 12.83 -19.90
C ALA A 591 26.97 14.04 -19.14
N LEU A 592 26.63 13.87 -17.86
CA LEU A 592 26.18 14.98 -17.01
C LEU A 592 27.31 15.98 -16.72
N LEU A 593 28.53 15.51 -16.42
CA LEU A 593 29.71 16.36 -16.21
C LEU A 593 30.09 17.12 -17.49
N ASP A 594 30.09 16.45 -18.64
CA ASP A 594 30.34 17.08 -19.95
C ASP A 594 29.31 18.17 -20.27
N THR A 595 28.03 17.91 -19.99
CA THR A 595 26.93 18.86 -20.18
C THR A 595 27.06 20.09 -19.27
N LEU A 596 27.51 19.90 -18.03
CA LEU A 596 27.75 20.98 -17.07
C LEU A 596 29.11 21.68 -17.27
N LYS A 597 30.02 21.11 -18.06
CA LYS A 597 31.40 21.57 -18.31
C LYS A 597 32.24 21.70 -17.02
N VAL A 598 32.10 20.72 -16.12
CA VAL A 598 32.83 20.64 -14.83
C VAL A 598 33.52 19.29 -14.67
N SER A 599 34.57 19.22 -13.84
CA SER A 599 35.25 17.95 -13.52
C SER A 599 34.55 17.20 -12.39
N SER A 600 33.73 17.88 -11.58
CA SER A 600 32.95 17.31 -10.47
C SER A 600 31.67 18.09 -10.21
N LEU A 601 30.63 17.42 -9.69
CA LEU A 601 29.35 18.06 -9.33
C LEU A 601 29.49 19.01 -8.12
N GLU A 602 30.61 18.90 -7.39
CA GLU A 602 31.03 19.81 -6.33
C GLU A 602 31.50 21.18 -6.88
N GLU A 603 31.95 21.25 -8.14
CA GLU A 603 32.37 22.50 -8.83
C GLU A 603 31.18 23.22 -9.50
N ALA A 604 30.08 22.50 -9.72
CA ALA A 604 28.91 23.04 -10.40
C ALA A 604 28.09 24.01 -9.53
N ASP A 605 27.65 25.08 -10.17
CA ASP A 605 26.71 26.06 -9.63
C ASP A 605 25.45 25.40 -9.05
N PRO A 606 25.05 25.71 -7.79
CA PRO A 606 23.86 25.12 -7.17
C PRO A 606 22.57 25.28 -7.98
N ASP A 607 22.34 26.43 -8.63
CA ASP A 607 21.12 26.67 -9.41
C ASP A 607 21.10 25.83 -10.71
N ALA A 608 22.27 25.61 -11.31
CA ALA A 608 22.47 24.68 -12.41
C ALA A 608 22.21 23.20 -12.03
N LEU A 609 22.41 22.81 -10.76
CA LEU A 609 22.10 21.47 -10.24
C LEU A 609 20.63 21.31 -9.83
N LEU A 610 20.00 22.37 -9.32
CA LEU A 610 18.57 22.37 -8.97
C LEU A 610 17.67 22.12 -10.19
N SER A 611 18.00 22.77 -11.30
CA SER A 611 17.21 22.80 -12.54
C SER A 611 17.35 21.57 -13.45
N ARG A 612 18.20 20.60 -13.11
CA ARG A 612 18.52 19.43 -13.95
C ARG A 612 18.33 18.10 -13.22
N ARG A 613 18.07 17.03 -13.98
CA ARG A 613 18.17 15.63 -13.50
C ARG A 613 19.63 15.30 -13.21
N LEU A 614 19.91 14.83 -12.00
CA LEU A 614 21.25 14.44 -11.56
C LEU A 614 21.44 12.91 -11.58
N TYR A 615 22.69 12.47 -11.70
CA TYR A 615 23.09 11.05 -11.64
C TYR A 615 24.28 10.87 -10.70
N PRO A 616 24.27 9.83 -9.84
CA PRO A 616 25.26 9.65 -8.79
C PRO A 616 26.64 9.26 -9.34
N ASN A 617 27.70 9.66 -8.64
CA ASN A 617 29.06 9.29 -9.01
C ASN A 617 29.28 7.79 -8.73
N PRO A 618 29.52 6.94 -9.76
CA PRO A 618 29.59 5.49 -9.60
C PRO A 618 30.76 4.99 -8.76
N ARG A 619 31.79 5.83 -8.53
CA ARG A 619 32.94 5.49 -7.68
C ARG A 619 32.72 5.83 -6.21
N LYS A 620 31.81 6.77 -5.90
CA LYS A 620 31.53 7.24 -4.53
C LYS A 620 30.24 6.67 -3.94
N LEU A 621 29.23 6.38 -4.76
CA LEU A 621 27.88 6.07 -4.29
C LEU A 621 27.83 4.82 -3.41
N LYS A 622 26.95 4.86 -2.40
CA LYS A 622 26.54 3.72 -1.57
C LYS A 622 25.01 3.63 -1.56
N VAL A 623 24.47 2.46 -1.87
CA VAL A 623 23.03 2.21 -1.83
C VAL A 623 22.67 1.79 -0.41
N ARG A 624 22.08 2.71 0.35
CA ARG A 624 21.78 2.56 1.78
C ARG A 624 20.29 2.79 2.03
N VAL A 625 19.47 1.77 1.77
CA VAL A 625 18.01 1.90 1.71
C VAL A 625 17.33 0.97 2.71
N TYR A 626 16.37 1.53 3.45
CA TYR A 626 15.52 0.85 4.42
C TYR A 626 14.06 1.08 4.05
N ALA A 627 13.21 0.08 4.27
CA ALA A 627 11.76 0.24 4.20
C ALA A 627 11.09 -0.37 5.42
N THR A 628 10.03 0.28 5.90
CA THR A 628 9.25 -0.18 7.04
C THR A 628 7.81 -0.40 6.62
N GLN A 629 7.29 -1.62 6.81
CA GLN A 629 6.01 -2.04 6.25
C GLN A 629 5.04 -2.46 7.34
N SER A 630 3.78 -2.03 7.24
CA SER A 630 2.71 -2.48 8.12
C SER A 630 1.98 -3.64 7.45
N THR A 631 2.49 -4.86 7.62
CA THR A 631 1.89 -6.06 7.03
C THR A 631 0.39 -6.11 7.35
N HIS A 632 0.01 -5.88 8.61
CA HIS A 632 -1.40 -5.87 9.06
C HIS A 632 -2.31 -4.75 8.50
N LYS A 633 -1.79 -3.78 7.74
CA LYS A 633 -2.61 -2.71 7.12
C LYS A 633 -3.00 -3.02 5.68
N SER A 634 -2.19 -3.81 4.98
CA SER A 634 -2.27 -3.98 3.52
C SER A 634 -2.12 -5.42 3.04
N LEU A 635 -1.66 -6.31 3.92
CA LEU A 635 -1.38 -7.73 3.68
C LEU A 635 -1.93 -8.57 4.84
N THR A 636 -1.81 -9.89 4.73
CA THR A 636 -2.28 -10.83 5.76
C THR A 636 -1.36 -10.85 6.98
N SER A 637 -1.81 -10.28 8.09
CA SER A 637 -1.15 -10.37 9.41
C SER A 637 -2.12 -9.95 10.52
N LEU A 638 -1.96 -10.49 11.74
CA LEU A 638 -2.58 -9.89 12.93
C LEU A 638 -2.07 -8.47 13.17
N ARG A 639 -2.90 -7.63 13.80
CA ARG A 639 -2.57 -6.24 14.19
C ARG A 639 -1.23 -6.20 14.93
N GLN A 640 -0.49 -5.11 14.74
CA GLN A 640 0.91 -4.93 15.18
C GLN A 640 1.96 -5.73 14.40
N GLY A 641 1.61 -6.69 13.54
CA GLY A 641 2.61 -7.33 12.67
C GLY A 641 3.18 -6.34 11.64
N SER A 642 4.51 -6.22 11.62
CA SER A 642 5.28 -5.32 10.74
C SER A 642 6.61 -5.96 10.36
N MET A 643 7.23 -5.45 9.29
CA MET A 643 8.57 -5.85 8.85
C MET A 643 9.45 -4.61 8.68
N VAL A 644 10.73 -4.73 9.06
CA VAL A 644 11.81 -3.86 8.59
C VAL A 644 12.53 -4.58 7.46
N LEU A 645 12.62 -3.96 6.30
CA LEU A 645 13.35 -4.45 5.13
C LEU A 645 14.63 -3.61 4.97
N VAL A 646 15.76 -4.29 4.82
CA VAL A 646 17.09 -3.65 4.77
C VAL A 646 17.78 -4.00 3.47
N ASN A 647 18.34 -2.98 2.84
CA ASN A 647 19.11 -3.10 1.62
C ASN A 647 20.24 -2.04 1.60
N ASP A 648 21.21 -2.19 2.51
CA ASP A 648 22.30 -1.26 2.79
C ASP A 648 23.68 -1.91 2.56
N ASP A 649 24.47 -1.34 1.64
CA ASP A 649 25.81 -1.78 1.27
C ASP A 649 26.81 -1.84 2.45
N LEU A 650 26.50 -1.16 3.56
CA LEU A 650 27.33 -1.10 4.77
C LEU A 650 26.67 -1.80 5.97
N PHE A 651 25.59 -2.57 5.77
CA PHE A 651 24.83 -3.15 6.88
C PHE A 651 25.71 -4.04 7.78
N GLU A 652 26.25 -5.12 7.24
CA GLU A 652 27.08 -6.09 7.98
C GLU A 652 28.31 -5.44 8.64
N SER A 653 28.93 -4.48 7.95
CA SER A 653 30.23 -3.91 8.34
C SER A 653 30.14 -2.73 9.31
N HIS A 654 29.05 -1.97 9.30
CA HIS A 654 28.94 -0.72 10.06
C HIS A 654 27.63 -0.52 10.85
N VAL A 655 26.55 -1.25 10.52
CA VAL A 655 25.21 -0.98 11.08
C VAL A 655 24.65 -2.16 11.88
N HIS A 656 25.02 -3.40 11.56
CA HIS A 656 24.43 -4.61 12.15
C HIS A 656 24.39 -4.57 13.68
N THR A 657 25.49 -4.13 14.32
CA THR A 657 25.55 -4.00 15.79
C THR A 657 24.60 -2.94 16.34
N SER A 658 24.58 -1.71 15.80
CA SER A 658 23.65 -0.67 16.28
C SER A 658 22.19 -1.00 15.97
N PHE A 659 21.94 -1.71 14.88
CA PHE A 659 20.63 -2.25 14.54
C PHE A 659 20.16 -3.31 15.53
N LYS A 660 21.03 -4.26 15.91
CA LYS A 660 20.70 -5.30 16.90
C LYS A 660 20.38 -4.71 18.27
N GLU A 661 21.18 -3.77 18.76
CA GLU A 661 20.93 -3.06 20.03
C GLU A 661 19.66 -2.20 20.00
N SER A 662 19.36 -1.55 18.87
CA SER A 662 18.11 -0.79 18.72
C SER A 662 16.88 -1.70 18.62
N TYR A 663 17.01 -2.84 17.95
CA TYR A 663 15.98 -3.89 17.92
C TYR A 663 15.68 -4.41 19.34
N TYR A 664 16.72 -4.61 20.15
CA TYR A 664 16.60 -4.97 21.57
C TYR A 664 15.95 -3.89 22.43
N THR A 665 16.30 -2.62 22.20
CA THR A 665 15.70 -1.46 22.90
C THR A 665 14.18 -1.40 22.73
N HIS A 666 13.65 -1.96 21.63
CA HIS A 666 12.27 -1.75 21.20
C HIS A 666 11.40 -3.01 21.16
N MET A 667 11.98 -4.21 21.20
CA MET A 667 11.24 -5.47 21.20
C MET A 667 11.04 -6.03 22.62
N SER A 668 9.87 -6.66 22.81
CA SER A 668 9.57 -7.40 24.05
C SER A 668 10.45 -8.65 24.13
N THR A 669 10.97 -8.94 25.33
CA THR A 669 11.59 -10.24 25.65
C THR A 669 10.59 -11.40 25.63
N SER A 670 9.30 -11.08 25.68
CA SER A 670 8.16 -11.99 25.48
C SER A 670 7.35 -11.51 24.27
N PRO A 671 7.80 -11.76 23.03
CA PRO A 671 7.09 -11.36 21.82
C PRO A 671 5.86 -12.25 21.58
N ASN A 672 4.83 -11.70 20.95
CA ASN A 672 3.63 -12.47 20.63
C ASN A 672 3.89 -13.40 19.42
N TYR A 673 3.89 -14.71 19.67
CA TYR A 673 4.18 -15.72 18.65
C TYR A 673 3.06 -15.88 17.62
N GLN A 674 1.81 -15.57 17.95
CA GLN A 674 0.71 -15.61 16.98
C GLN A 674 0.89 -14.54 15.89
N ILE A 675 1.34 -13.33 16.26
CA ILE A 675 1.70 -12.27 15.30
C ILE A 675 2.85 -12.74 14.39
N LEU A 676 3.94 -13.26 14.96
CA LEU A 676 5.09 -13.78 14.19
C LEU A 676 4.68 -14.89 13.21
N ALA A 677 3.83 -15.81 13.64
CA ALA A 677 3.29 -16.87 12.78
C ALA A 677 2.45 -16.31 11.63
N THR A 678 1.65 -15.26 11.85
CA THR A 678 0.93 -14.62 10.75
C THR A 678 1.81 -13.84 9.78
N LEU A 679 2.97 -13.32 10.21
CA LEU A 679 3.96 -12.72 9.32
C LEU A 679 4.61 -13.77 8.40
N ASP A 680 4.92 -14.95 8.94
CA ASP A 680 5.48 -16.08 8.19
C ASP A 680 4.47 -16.64 7.15
N VAL A 681 3.23 -16.90 7.58
CA VAL A 681 2.15 -17.37 6.70
C VAL A 681 1.77 -16.31 5.65
N GLY A 682 1.65 -15.04 6.04
CA GLY A 682 1.35 -13.94 5.12
C GLY A 682 2.42 -13.76 4.05
N ARG A 683 3.70 -13.97 4.39
CA ARG A 683 4.82 -14.01 3.43
C ARG A 683 4.65 -15.17 2.44
N SER A 684 4.32 -16.38 2.89
CA SER A 684 4.04 -17.51 1.99
C SER A 684 2.87 -17.22 1.05
N GLN A 685 1.80 -16.61 1.54
CA GLN A 685 0.67 -16.22 0.69
C GLN A 685 1.12 -15.26 -0.42
N MET A 686 1.95 -14.25 -0.10
CA MET A 686 2.38 -13.28 -1.11
C MET A 686 3.39 -13.84 -2.12
N GLU A 687 4.19 -14.85 -1.77
CA GLU A 687 5.03 -15.57 -2.75
C GLU A 687 4.23 -16.45 -3.72
N LEU A 688 3.07 -16.97 -3.30
CA LEU A 688 2.24 -17.90 -4.09
C LEU A 688 1.10 -17.19 -4.84
N GLU A 689 0.34 -16.33 -4.15
CA GLU A 689 -0.90 -15.71 -4.62
C GLU A 689 -0.75 -14.19 -4.86
N GLY A 690 0.33 -13.57 -4.38
CA GLY A 690 0.46 -12.12 -4.24
C GLY A 690 0.23 -11.33 -5.53
N TYR A 691 0.65 -11.86 -6.67
CA TYR A 691 0.39 -11.25 -7.99
C TYR A 691 -1.13 -11.15 -8.27
N GLY A 692 -1.85 -12.28 -8.23
CA GLY A 692 -3.29 -12.31 -8.48
C GLY A 692 -4.13 -11.59 -7.41
N LEU A 693 -3.64 -11.54 -6.17
CA LEU A 693 -4.28 -10.77 -5.09
C LEU A 693 -4.20 -9.25 -5.35
N VAL A 694 -3.05 -8.74 -5.79
CA VAL A 694 -2.89 -7.30 -6.08
C VAL A 694 -3.55 -6.92 -7.40
N GLU A 695 -3.55 -7.79 -8.40
CA GLU A 695 -4.32 -7.60 -9.65
C GLU A 695 -5.81 -7.37 -9.36
N ARG A 696 -6.43 -8.23 -8.51
CA ARG A 696 -7.82 -8.08 -8.04
C ARG A 696 -8.05 -6.85 -7.16
N GLN A 697 -7.09 -6.48 -6.31
CA GLN A 697 -7.16 -5.25 -5.50
C GLN A 697 -7.21 -3.99 -6.40
N LEU A 698 -6.43 -3.96 -7.47
CA LEU A 698 -6.41 -2.89 -8.46
C LEU A 698 -7.70 -2.86 -9.29
N GLU A 699 -8.18 -4.01 -9.76
CA GLU A 699 -9.48 -4.10 -10.43
C GLU A 699 -10.63 -3.61 -9.55
N ALA A 700 -10.70 -4.05 -8.28
CA ALA A 700 -11.70 -3.56 -7.33
C ALA A 700 -11.67 -2.02 -7.22
N ALA A 701 -10.49 -1.41 -7.31
CA ALA A 701 -10.36 0.04 -7.30
C ALA A 701 -10.86 0.69 -8.59
N PHE A 702 -10.48 0.18 -9.76
CA PHE A 702 -10.98 0.68 -11.04
C PHE A 702 -12.49 0.49 -11.20
N LEU A 703 -13.05 -0.63 -10.73
CA LEU A 703 -14.50 -0.87 -10.68
C LEU A 703 -15.23 0.22 -9.88
N ILE A 704 -14.76 0.56 -8.68
CA ILE A 704 -15.36 1.63 -7.87
C ILE A 704 -15.19 3.00 -8.58
N ARG A 705 -13.99 3.29 -9.12
CA ARG A 705 -13.72 4.57 -9.81
C ARG A 705 -14.62 4.78 -11.03
N ASN A 706 -14.67 3.79 -11.92
CA ASN A 706 -15.47 3.79 -13.14
C ASN A 706 -16.97 3.88 -12.81
N ALA A 707 -17.45 3.04 -11.87
CA ALA A 707 -18.88 2.95 -11.56
C ALA A 707 -19.44 4.18 -10.82
N LEU A 708 -18.63 4.90 -10.05
CA LEU A 708 -19.02 6.18 -9.44
C LEU A 708 -18.80 7.37 -10.39
N GLY A 709 -17.76 7.33 -11.23
CA GLY A 709 -17.43 8.40 -12.18
C GLY A 709 -18.41 8.51 -13.36
N LYS A 710 -18.94 7.38 -13.86
CA LYS A 710 -19.93 7.37 -14.96
C LYS A 710 -21.38 7.57 -14.48
N ASP A 711 -21.66 7.53 -13.18
CA ASP A 711 -23.00 7.71 -12.64
C ASP A 711 -23.37 9.21 -12.59
N SER A 712 -24.15 9.64 -13.58
CA SER A 712 -24.64 11.03 -13.73
C SER A 712 -25.47 11.55 -12.55
N PHE A 713 -25.98 10.66 -11.70
CA PHE A 713 -26.71 11.02 -10.50
C PHE A 713 -25.77 11.26 -9.31
N VAL A 714 -24.73 10.43 -9.18
CA VAL A 714 -23.67 10.59 -8.17
C VAL A 714 -22.85 11.85 -8.47
N SER A 715 -22.50 12.09 -9.73
CA SER A 715 -21.61 13.20 -10.15
C SER A 715 -22.12 14.61 -9.79
N LYS A 716 -23.44 14.76 -9.55
CA LYS A 716 -24.05 16.00 -9.03
C LYS A 716 -23.51 16.43 -7.67
N PHE A 717 -23.17 15.47 -6.80
CA PHE A 717 -22.87 15.70 -5.39
C PHE A 717 -21.47 15.21 -4.99
N PHE A 718 -20.97 14.17 -5.67
CA PHE A 718 -19.72 13.51 -5.35
C PHE A 718 -18.84 13.37 -6.59
N ARG A 719 -17.53 13.55 -6.44
CA ARG A 719 -16.54 13.34 -7.51
C ARG A 719 -15.37 12.55 -6.97
N ILE A 720 -14.77 11.68 -7.77
CA ILE A 720 -13.51 11.02 -7.38
C ILE A 720 -12.35 11.90 -7.84
N LEU A 721 -11.40 12.17 -6.94
CA LEU A 721 -10.20 12.90 -7.29
C LEU A 721 -9.23 12.02 -8.09
N GLY A 722 -8.69 12.60 -9.15
CA GLY A 722 -7.76 11.97 -10.08
C GLY A 722 -6.34 12.53 -9.98
N PRO A 723 -5.41 12.05 -10.84
CA PRO A 723 -4.04 12.55 -10.87
C PRO A 723 -3.94 14.06 -11.16
N HIS A 724 -4.88 14.63 -11.91
CA HIS A 724 -4.89 16.06 -12.23
C HIS A 724 -5.23 16.94 -11.01
N ASP A 725 -6.09 16.45 -10.11
CA ASP A 725 -6.46 17.12 -8.85
C ASP A 725 -5.32 17.06 -7.83
N MET A 726 -4.60 15.93 -7.80
CA MET A 726 -3.71 15.56 -6.69
C MET A 726 -2.22 15.70 -7.02
N VAL A 727 -1.83 15.84 -8.30
CA VAL A 727 -0.45 16.00 -8.76
C VAL A 727 -0.32 17.19 -9.73
N PRO A 728 0.35 18.29 -9.31
CA PRO A 728 0.64 19.45 -10.16
C PRO A 728 1.27 19.07 -11.52
N ALA A 729 0.85 19.74 -12.58
CA ALA A 729 1.31 19.48 -13.96
C ALA A 729 2.84 19.51 -14.12
N SER A 730 3.54 20.39 -13.39
CA SER A 730 5.01 20.48 -13.39
C SER A 730 5.73 19.24 -12.86
N LEU A 731 5.05 18.37 -12.11
CA LEU A 731 5.60 17.16 -11.51
C LEU A 731 5.26 15.88 -12.31
N ARG A 732 4.44 16.02 -13.36
CA ARG A 732 3.96 14.96 -14.26
C ARG A 732 4.18 15.31 -15.74
N GLN A 733 5.33 15.88 -16.06
CA GLN A 733 5.64 16.40 -17.41
C GLN A 733 5.76 15.31 -18.48
N SER A 734 6.18 14.10 -18.13
CA SER A 734 6.36 12.99 -19.08
C SER A 734 4.99 12.54 -19.61
N SER A 735 4.04 12.28 -18.71
CA SER A 735 2.64 11.97 -19.04
C SER A 735 1.83 13.16 -19.60
N LEU A 736 2.45 14.33 -19.80
CA LEU A 736 1.88 15.45 -20.54
C LEU A 736 2.47 15.63 -21.95
N GLN A 737 3.64 15.05 -22.24
CA GLN A 737 4.34 15.21 -23.52
C GLN A 737 4.07 14.06 -24.50
N GLU A 738 3.68 12.89 -24.02
CA GLU A 738 3.28 11.76 -24.88
C GLU A 738 1.92 12.04 -25.54
N SER A 739 1.97 12.59 -26.75
CA SER A 739 0.81 13.06 -27.52
C SER A 739 -0.17 11.97 -27.98
N SER A 740 0.07 10.71 -27.62
CA SER A 740 -0.86 9.58 -27.78
C SER A 740 -1.92 9.49 -26.67
N LEU A 741 -1.74 10.22 -25.56
CA LEU A 741 -2.54 10.12 -24.33
C LEU A 741 -3.91 10.81 -24.42
N SER A 742 -4.71 10.51 -25.44
CA SER A 742 -6.10 11.00 -25.58
C SER A 742 -7.01 10.59 -24.41
N GLY A 743 -6.64 9.56 -23.65
CA GLY A 743 -7.30 9.19 -22.39
C GLY A 743 -7.06 10.17 -21.23
N LEU A 744 -5.91 10.86 -21.18
CA LEU A 744 -5.63 11.86 -20.13
C LEU A 744 -6.32 13.21 -20.37
N ALA A 745 -6.79 13.46 -21.58
CA ALA A 745 -7.75 14.54 -21.85
C ALA A 745 -9.12 14.30 -21.19
N ASN A 746 -9.46 13.05 -20.86
CA ASN A 746 -10.72 12.64 -20.24
C ASN A 746 -10.61 12.47 -18.70
N GLU A 747 -9.55 12.99 -18.06
CA GLU A 747 -9.39 13.13 -16.60
C GLU A 747 -9.37 11.84 -15.73
N GLN A 748 -9.77 10.69 -16.27
CA GLN A 748 -9.99 9.43 -15.54
C GLN A 748 -8.84 8.44 -15.65
N MET A 749 -8.42 7.91 -14.50
CA MET A 749 -7.42 6.84 -14.41
C MET A 749 -8.08 5.47 -14.70
N ASN A 750 -7.54 4.72 -15.67
CA ASN A 750 -8.02 3.38 -16.05
C ASN A 750 -6.88 2.35 -16.10
N VAL A 751 -7.21 1.09 -16.38
CA VAL A 751 -6.23 -0.02 -16.45
C VAL A 751 -5.15 0.19 -17.52
N GLN A 752 -5.50 0.80 -18.66
CA GLN A 752 -4.60 0.98 -19.81
C GLN A 752 -3.54 2.06 -19.53
N THR A 753 -3.98 3.25 -19.09
CA THR A 753 -3.09 4.39 -18.74
C THR A 753 -2.23 4.14 -17.50
N LEU A 754 -2.54 3.13 -16.68
CA LEU A 754 -1.78 2.79 -15.48
C LEU A 754 -0.31 2.50 -15.81
N GLU A 755 -0.05 1.73 -16.87
CA GLU A 755 1.30 1.32 -17.25
C GLU A 755 2.18 2.51 -17.63
N GLU A 756 1.72 3.32 -18.58
CA GLU A 756 2.43 4.48 -19.11
C GLU A 756 2.78 5.47 -17.98
N VAL A 757 1.77 5.87 -17.19
CA VAL A 757 1.94 6.85 -16.10
C VAL A 757 2.87 6.33 -15.01
N TRP A 758 2.74 5.07 -14.57
CA TRP A 758 3.56 4.55 -13.47
C TRP A 758 5.02 4.32 -13.84
N LEU A 759 5.27 4.03 -15.11
CA LEU A 759 6.59 3.68 -15.62
C LEU A 759 7.34 4.86 -16.25
N SER A 760 6.68 6.01 -16.40
CA SER A 760 7.30 7.27 -16.77
C SER A 760 8.29 7.77 -15.72
N ASP A 761 9.10 8.77 -16.08
CA ASP A 761 10.05 9.41 -15.15
C ASP A 761 9.38 10.50 -14.27
N ASP A 762 8.04 10.61 -14.30
CA ASP A 762 7.27 11.55 -13.49
C ASP A 762 7.52 11.37 -12.00
N GLU A 763 7.70 12.49 -11.32
CA GLU A 763 8.15 12.55 -9.93
C GLU A 763 7.12 11.90 -8.99
N PHE A 764 5.85 12.09 -9.29
CA PHE A 764 4.71 11.57 -8.54
C PHE A 764 3.66 10.93 -9.45
N VAL A 765 3.07 9.84 -8.95
CA VAL A 765 1.88 9.21 -9.52
C VAL A 765 0.86 8.92 -8.41
N LEU A 766 -0.39 8.65 -8.77
CA LEU A 766 -1.46 8.34 -7.83
C LEU A 766 -1.72 6.83 -7.76
N ASP A 767 -1.81 6.30 -6.54
CA ASP A 767 -2.20 4.94 -6.20
C ASP A 767 -3.69 4.70 -6.55
N PRO A 768 -4.01 3.80 -7.50
CA PRO A 768 -5.39 3.53 -7.89
C PRO A 768 -6.24 3.10 -6.70
N THR A 769 -5.65 2.39 -5.72
CA THR A 769 -6.34 1.83 -4.54
C THR A 769 -6.78 2.88 -3.52
N ARG A 770 -6.33 4.14 -3.66
CA ARG A 770 -6.67 5.28 -2.77
C ARG A 770 -7.73 6.17 -3.41
N ILE A 771 -8.99 5.82 -3.15
CA ILE A 771 -10.14 6.44 -3.80
C ILE A 771 -10.64 7.57 -2.91
N THR A 772 -10.09 8.76 -3.12
CA THR A 772 -10.57 9.99 -2.50
C THR A 772 -11.86 10.45 -3.19
N LEU A 773 -12.99 10.32 -2.49
CA LEU A 773 -14.29 10.82 -2.92
C LEU A 773 -14.48 12.23 -2.32
N TYR A 774 -14.46 13.24 -3.18
CA TYR A 774 -14.82 14.61 -2.85
C TYR A 774 -16.33 14.73 -2.60
N THR A 775 -16.70 15.34 -1.48
CA THR A 775 -18.08 15.53 -1.01
C THR A 775 -18.53 17.00 -1.09
N GLY A 776 -17.66 17.96 -1.42
CA GLY A 776 -17.97 19.39 -1.28
C GLY A 776 -19.25 19.86 -1.99
N ASN A 777 -19.59 19.28 -3.14
CA ASN A 777 -20.81 19.62 -3.89
C ASN A 777 -22.11 19.11 -3.21
N SER A 778 -22.01 18.16 -2.27
CA SER A 778 -23.15 17.68 -1.47
C SER A 778 -23.59 18.64 -0.36
N GLY A 779 -22.75 19.64 -0.02
CA GLY A 779 -22.94 20.44 1.18
C GLY A 779 -22.72 19.67 2.48
N LEU A 780 -22.06 18.50 2.42
CA LEU A 780 -21.66 17.71 3.58
C LEU A 780 -20.14 17.74 3.72
N ASP A 781 -19.68 18.07 4.92
CA ASP A 781 -18.28 17.87 5.29
C ASP A 781 -17.95 16.37 5.35
N GLY A 782 -16.66 16.04 5.23
CA GLY A 782 -16.21 14.65 5.18
C GLY A 782 -16.49 13.85 6.47
N GLU A 783 -16.53 14.51 7.63
CA GLU A 783 -16.77 13.86 8.93
C GLU A 783 -18.26 13.54 9.12
N THR A 784 -19.15 14.49 8.82
CA THR A 784 -20.59 14.28 8.75
C THR A 784 -20.95 13.19 7.74
N PHE A 785 -20.30 13.18 6.57
CA PHE A 785 -20.54 12.13 5.57
C PHE A 785 -20.05 10.76 6.06
N LYS A 786 -18.86 10.67 6.65
CA LYS A 786 -18.37 9.43 7.27
C LYS A 786 -19.35 8.90 8.31
N VAL A 787 -19.63 9.68 9.35
CA VAL A 787 -20.35 9.17 10.53
C VAL A 787 -21.83 8.96 10.19
N LYS A 788 -22.54 10.03 9.81
CA LYS A 788 -24.00 9.99 9.69
C LYS A 788 -24.51 9.35 8.41
N TRP A 789 -23.71 9.33 7.34
CA TRP A 789 -24.15 8.83 6.03
C TRP A 789 -23.55 7.47 5.66
N LEU A 790 -22.31 7.17 6.02
CA LEU A 790 -21.67 5.88 5.71
C LEU A 790 -21.75 4.89 6.87
N MET A 791 -21.29 5.28 8.06
CA MET A 791 -21.20 4.38 9.22
C MET A 791 -22.59 4.10 9.82
N ASP A 792 -23.34 5.12 10.22
CA ASP A 792 -24.60 4.96 10.97
C ASP A 792 -25.72 4.35 10.10
N LYS A 793 -25.79 4.71 8.81
CA LYS A 793 -26.83 4.22 7.88
C LYS A 793 -26.52 2.87 7.24
N TYR A 794 -25.26 2.62 6.87
CA TYR A 794 -24.89 1.47 6.03
C TYR A 794 -23.76 0.60 6.60
N GLY A 795 -23.21 0.93 7.77
CA GLY A 795 -22.09 0.19 8.36
C GLY A 795 -20.77 0.32 7.60
N VAL A 796 -20.66 1.28 6.66
CA VAL A 796 -19.47 1.49 5.84
C VAL A 796 -18.42 2.24 6.65
N GLN A 797 -17.39 1.53 7.11
CA GLN A 797 -16.29 2.08 7.89
C GLN A 797 -15.15 2.58 6.98
N ILE A 798 -14.63 3.76 7.27
CA ILE A 798 -13.47 4.37 6.58
C ILE A 798 -12.53 5.04 7.58
N ASN A 799 -11.24 5.11 7.22
CA ASN A 799 -10.17 5.53 8.13
C ASN A 799 -9.85 7.03 8.09
N LYS A 800 -10.08 7.72 6.97
CA LYS A 800 -9.69 9.13 6.78
C LYS A 800 -10.78 9.94 6.09
N THR A 801 -10.92 11.17 6.58
CA THR A 801 -11.75 12.26 6.07
C THR A 801 -10.87 13.50 5.93
N SER A 802 -11.21 14.40 5.00
CA SER A 802 -10.81 15.81 5.06
C SER A 802 -12.07 16.67 5.22
N ARG A 803 -11.94 17.99 5.24
CA ARG A 803 -13.09 18.92 5.30
C ARG A 803 -14.15 18.61 4.25
N ASN A 804 -13.76 18.23 3.03
CA ASN A 804 -14.66 18.07 1.89
C ASN A 804 -14.40 16.79 1.08
N SER A 805 -13.82 15.76 1.72
CA SER A 805 -13.61 14.46 1.09
C SER A 805 -13.56 13.31 2.08
N VAL A 806 -13.75 12.10 1.57
CA VAL A 806 -13.59 10.84 2.29
C VAL A 806 -12.71 9.88 1.49
N LEU A 807 -11.87 9.08 2.17
CA LEU A 807 -10.94 8.17 1.50
C LEU A 807 -11.36 6.70 1.69
N PHE A 808 -11.69 6.05 0.57
CA PHE A 808 -11.85 4.60 0.50
C PHE A 808 -10.54 3.94 0.09
N MET A 809 -10.31 2.72 0.59
CA MET A 809 -9.13 1.92 0.27
C MET A 809 -9.54 0.51 -0.15
N THR A 810 -9.04 0.03 -1.29
CA THR A 810 -9.09 -1.39 -1.61
C THR A 810 -7.87 -2.12 -1.05
N ASN A 811 -8.06 -3.38 -0.68
CA ASN A 811 -7.04 -4.28 -0.15
C ASN A 811 -7.19 -5.69 -0.78
N ILE A 812 -6.24 -6.58 -0.54
CA ILE A 812 -6.23 -7.95 -1.10
C ILE A 812 -7.43 -8.83 -0.67
N GLY A 813 -8.22 -8.42 0.32
CA GLY A 813 -9.47 -9.07 0.74
C GLY A 813 -10.75 -8.36 0.29
N THR A 814 -10.65 -7.31 -0.53
CA THR A 814 -11.80 -6.55 -1.01
C THR A 814 -12.57 -7.34 -2.06
N THR A 815 -13.84 -7.61 -1.82
CA THR A 815 -14.68 -8.41 -2.73
C THR A 815 -15.47 -7.53 -3.71
N ARG A 816 -15.81 -8.08 -4.87
CA ARG A 816 -16.68 -7.41 -5.86
C ARG A 816 -18.06 -7.07 -5.27
N SER A 817 -18.60 -7.92 -4.39
CA SER A 817 -19.83 -7.65 -3.63
C SER A 817 -19.71 -6.41 -2.74
N SER A 818 -18.56 -6.19 -2.09
CA SER A 818 -18.28 -4.98 -1.32
C SER A 818 -18.24 -3.72 -2.20
N CYS A 819 -17.68 -3.83 -3.41
CA CYS A 819 -17.64 -2.73 -4.38
C CYS A 819 -19.04 -2.34 -4.87
N ILE A 820 -19.89 -3.34 -5.18
CA ILE A 820 -21.28 -3.14 -5.59
C ILE A 820 -22.09 -2.52 -4.44
N PHE A 821 -21.92 -3.02 -3.22
CA PHE A 821 -22.57 -2.48 -2.03
C PHE A 821 -22.20 -1.00 -1.82
N LEU A 822 -20.91 -0.66 -1.86
CA LEU A 822 -20.45 0.73 -1.76
C LEU A 822 -21.07 1.63 -2.84
N ARG A 823 -21.10 1.19 -4.11
CA ARG A 823 -21.76 1.94 -5.20
C ARG A 823 -23.22 2.24 -4.86
N SER A 824 -23.96 1.22 -4.43
CA SER A 824 -25.38 1.38 -4.07
C SER A 824 -25.58 2.33 -2.89
N CYS A 825 -24.73 2.27 -1.86
CA CYS A 825 -24.75 3.22 -0.74
C CYS A 825 -24.52 4.66 -1.21
N ILE A 826 -23.48 4.93 -2.01
CA ILE A 826 -23.19 6.29 -2.52
C ILE A 826 -24.33 6.80 -3.43
N ARG A 827 -24.89 5.93 -4.29
CA ARG A 827 -26.04 6.28 -5.13
C ARG A 827 -27.30 6.59 -4.31
N HIS A 828 -27.58 5.82 -3.26
CA HIS A 828 -28.68 6.11 -2.33
C HIS A 828 -28.45 7.43 -1.57
N CYS A 829 -27.22 7.71 -1.12
CA CYS A 829 -26.86 9.01 -0.52
C CYS A 829 -27.16 10.18 -1.48
N ALA A 830 -26.73 10.07 -2.73
CA ALA A 830 -27.02 11.07 -3.77
C ALA A 830 -28.54 11.23 -3.99
N GLN A 831 -29.30 10.13 -4.06
CA GLN A 831 -30.76 10.16 -4.24
C GLN A 831 -31.48 10.87 -3.09
N GLU A 832 -31.08 10.61 -1.85
CA GLU A 832 -31.64 11.30 -0.69
C GLU A 832 -31.27 12.81 -0.68
N LEU A 833 -30.05 13.17 -1.14
CA LEU A 833 -29.64 14.58 -1.27
C LEU A 833 -30.43 15.34 -2.34
N GLU A 834 -30.66 14.76 -3.52
CA GLU A 834 -31.50 15.38 -4.54
C GLU A 834 -32.96 15.48 -4.07
N MET A 835 -33.50 14.44 -3.41
CA MET A 835 -34.86 14.49 -2.85
C MET A 835 -34.99 15.60 -1.79
N ARG A 836 -34.00 15.76 -0.90
CA ARG A 836 -33.94 16.89 0.05
C ARG A 836 -33.95 18.22 -0.70
N ARG A 837 -33.09 18.39 -1.70
CA ARG A 837 -32.97 19.60 -2.52
C ARG A 837 -34.25 19.96 -3.28
N LEU A 838 -34.96 18.96 -3.82
CA LEU A 838 -36.23 19.17 -4.54
C LEU A 838 -37.39 19.56 -3.61
N LEU A 839 -37.33 19.14 -2.34
CA LEU A 839 -38.31 19.48 -1.31
C LEU A 839 -37.96 20.75 -0.52
N SER A 840 -36.72 21.26 -0.65
CA SER A 840 -36.26 22.48 0.01
C SER A 840 -36.97 23.73 -0.52
N SER A 841 -37.35 24.60 0.42
CA SER A 841 -37.74 25.98 0.11
C SER A 841 -36.57 26.77 -0.47
N ARG A 842 -36.87 27.91 -1.12
CA ARG A 842 -35.86 28.83 -1.64
C ARG A 842 -34.82 29.24 -0.58
N ARG A 843 -35.26 29.47 0.66
CA ARG A 843 -34.38 29.86 1.76
C ARG A 843 -33.41 28.75 2.14
N GLU A 844 -33.90 27.52 2.26
CA GLU A 844 -33.04 26.35 2.58
C GLU A 844 -32.02 26.08 1.45
N LEU A 845 -32.38 26.35 0.20
CA LEU A 845 -31.45 26.29 -0.94
C LEU A 845 -30.38 27.40 -0.89
N GLU A 846 -30.75 28.62 -0.48
CA GLU A 846 -29.81 29.72 -0.27
C GLU A 846 -28.85 29.42 0.91
N GLU A 847 -29.35 28.85 2.01
CA GLU A 847 -28.55 28.40 3.16
C GLU A 847 -27.61 27.23 2.79
N LEU A 848 -28.09 26.24 2.02
CA LEU A 848 -27.26 25.14 1.49
C LEU A 848 -26.15 25.65 0.56
N GLN A 849 -26.46 26.60 -0.32
CA GLN A 849 -25.47 27.18 -1.24
C GLN A 849 -24.39 27.98 -0.51
N GLN A 850 -24.75 28.68 0.58
CA GLN A 850 -23.79 29.33 1.47
C GLN A 850 -22.89 28.29 2.17
N HIS A 851 -23.47 27.19 2.66
CA HIS A 851 -22.71 26.12 3.32
C HIS A 851 -21.76 25.40 2.36
N ILE A 852 -22.18 25.11 1.13
CA ILE A 852 -21.29 24.62 0.05
C ILE A 852 -20.16 25.63 -0.20
N SER A 853 -20.45 26.93 -0.27
CA SER A 853 -19.41 27.95 -0.45
C SER A 853 -18.41 27.98 0.72
N TRP A 854 -18.85 27.70 1.94
CA TRP A 854 -17.96 27.58 3.10
C TRP A 854 -17.09 26.30 3.05
N ILE A 855 -17.68 25.14 2.73
CA ILE A 855 -16.97 23.86 2.57
C ILE A 855 -15.99 23.85 1.39
N VAL A 856 -16.19 24.69 0.37
CA VAL A 856 -15.40 24.66 -0.87
C VAL A 856 -14.48 25.87 -1.02
N ARG A 857 -14.93 27.10 -0.70
CA ARG A 857 -14.20 28.34 -1.02
C ARG A 857 -13.59 29.06 0.18
N ASP A 858 -14.23 29.06 1.35
CA ASP A 858 -13.67 29.65 2.59
C ASP A 858 -12.71 28.66 3.27
N CYS A 859 -11.64 28.33 2.55
CA CYS A 859 -10.60 27.44 3.04
C CYS A 859 -9.76 28.15 4.11
N PRO A 860 -9.44 27.52 5.25
CA PRO A 860 -8.27 27.90 6.02
C PRO A 860 -7.03 27.82 5.11
N ALA A 861 -6.06 28.71 5.30
CA ALA A 861 -4.71 28.41 4.82
C ALA A 861 -4.27 27.08 5.47
N LEU A 862 -3.59 26.23 4.69
CA LEU A 862 -2.92 25.08 5.28
C LEU A 862 -1.81 25.60 6.22
N PRO A 863 -1.57 24.97 7.38
CA PRO A 863 -0.58 25.44 8.34
C PRO A 863 0.77 25.72 7.67
N ASP A 864 1.33 26.89 7.94
CA ASP A 864 2.73 27.15 7.64
C ASP A 864 3.59 26.34 8.60
N PHE A 865 4.52 25.56 8.04
CA PHE A 865 5.41 24.75 8.86
C PHE A 865 6.51 25.64 9.45
N SER A 866 6.21 26.15 10.65
CA SER A 866 7.03 27.10 11.38
C SER A 866 8.43 26.58 11.71
N GLY A 867 9.36 27.52 11.97
CA GLY A 867 10.71 27.19 12.41
C GLY A 867 10.78 26.79 13.89
N PHE A 868 11.88 26.14 14.26
CA PHE A 868 12.27 26.01 15.67
C PHE A 868 12.60 27.39 16.25
N HIS A 869 12.22 27.62 17.50
CA HIS A 869 12.64 28.81 18.23
C HIS A 869 14.16 28.84 18.35
N CYS A 870 14.78 30.02 18.33
CA CYS A 870 16.24 30.17 18.35
C CYS A 870 16.90 29.49 19.56
N ALA A 871 16.22 29.41 20.71
CA ALA A 871 16.68 28.66 21.88
C ALA A 871 16.93 27.16 21.60
N PHE A 872 16.26 26.56 20.61
CA PHE A 872 16.35 25.13 20.24
C PHE A 872 16.99 24.91 18.85
N SER A 873 17.42 25.97 18.17
CA SER A 873 18.06 25.92 16.85
C SER A 873 19.58 26.10 16.95
N GLN A 874 20.35 25.43 16.08
CA GLN A 874 21.78 25.74 15.89
C GLN A 874 21.99 26.97 14.99
N SER A 875 21.05 27.23 14.10
CA SER A 875 21.02 28.44 13.29
C SER A 875 20.56 29.60 14.16
N ALA A 876 21.49 30.50 14.54
CA ALA A 876 21.22 31.75 15.26
C ALA A 876 20.49 32.81 14.37
N GLN A 877 19.48 32.38 13.61
CA GLN A 877 18.53 33.26 12.95
C GLN A 877 17.42 33.58 13.95
N MET A 878 17.35 34.84 14.38
CA MET A 878 16.08 35.35 14.89
C MET A 878 15.08 35.31 13.73
N ILE A 879 14.09 34.43 13.81
CA ILE A 879 12.85 34.58 13.05
C ILE A 879 12.09 35.74 13.70
N THR A 880 12.53 36.97 13.43
CA THR A 880 11.74 38.16 13.76
C THR A 880 10.45 38.10 12.95
N GLY A 881 9.29 38.29 13.60
CA GLY A 881 7.94 38.07 13.02
C GLY A 881 7.51 38.99 11.86
N LYS A 882 8.40 39.34 10.95
CA LYS A 882 8.13 40.12 9.73
C LYS A 882 7.51 39.30 8.59
N ALA A 883 6.73 38.27 8.93
CA ALA A 883 5.78 37.65 8.00
C ALA A 883 4.42 38.40 7.99
N ASN A 884 4.15 39.25 8.99
CA ASN A 884 2.90 40.00 9.14
C ASN A 884 2.87 41.33 8.34
N GLN A 885 3.20 41.28 7.04
CA GLN A 885 2.74 42.32 6.12
C GLN A 885 1.60 41.75 5.27
N LYS A 886 0.39 42.31 5.47
CA LYS A 886 -0.71 42.12 4.53
C LYS A 886 -0.25 42.59 3.14
N PRO A 887 -0.61 41.92 2.03
CA PRO A 887 -0.49 42.53 0.72
C PRO A 887 -1.40 43.77 0.69
N GLU A 888 -0.81 44.95 0.49
CA GLU A 888 -1.59 46.18 0.35
C GLU A 888 -2.41 46.15 -0.95
N ASN A 889 -3.59 46.79 -0.89
CA ASN A 889 -4.68 46.71 -1.86
C ASN A 889 -4.24 46.80 -3.34
N LEU A 890 -4.53 45.76 -4.10
CA LEU A 890 -4.56 45.78 -5.57
C LEU A 890 -6.00 45.80 -6.12
N GLU A 891 -6.82 46.71 -5.60
CA GLU A 891 -8.08 47.11 -6.23
C GLU A 891 -7.87 48.37 -7.08
N ALA A 892 -7.53 48.21 -8.37
CA ALA A 892 -7.88 49.11 -9.47
C ALA A 892 -7.21 48.69 -10.80
N ASN A 893 -7.86 47.80 -11.55
CA ASN A 893 -8.08 47.94 -13.01
C ASN A 893 -8.74 46.68 -13.58
N GLN A 894 -10.07 46.70 -13.67
CA GLN A 894 -10.80 45.80 -14.56
C GLN A 894 -10.79 46.37 -15.98
N SER A 895 -10.09 45.73 -16.91
CA SER A 895 -10.42 45.81 -18.33
C SER A 895 -10.07 44.52 -19.06
N ALA A 896 -10.98 44.11 -19.94
CA ALA A 896 -11.14 42.79 -20.52
C ALA A 896 -9.87 42.12 -21.11
N VAL A 897 -9.61 40.88 -20.67
CA VAL A 897 -8.85 39.85 -21.43
C VAL A 897 -9.59 38.51 -21.28
N THR A 898 -9.54 37.68 -22.33
CA THR A 898 -10.34 36.46 -22.50
C THR A 898 -9.89 35.26 -21.65
N PRO A 899 -10.80 34.31 -21.32
CA PRO A 899 -10.50 33.19 -20.44
C PRO A 899 -9.87 32.01 -21.18
N ASP A 900 -8.53 31.93 -21.25
CA ASP A 900 -7.84 30.74 -21.79
C ASP A 900 -6.40 30.47 -21.28
N THR A 901 -5.91 31.20 -20.26
CA THR A 901 -4.51 31.08 -19.78
C THR A 901 -4.34 31.04 -18.25
N ALA A 902 -5.37 30.61 -17.51
CA ALA A 902 -5.36 30.52 -16.05
C ALA A 902 -4.96 29.13 -15.52
N ASN A 903 -3.73 28.66 -15.83
CA ASN A 903 -3.17 27.44 -15.21
C ASN A 903 -1.63 27.37 -15.25
N SER A 904 -0.97 28.49 -14.96
CA SER A 904 0.47 28.53 -14.64
C SER A 904 0.63 29.03 -13.20
N PRO A 905 1.38 28.34 -12.32
CA PRO A 905 1.76 28.94 -11.04
C PRO A 905 2.60 30.19 -11.32
N PRO A 906 2.50 31.25 -10.49
CA PRO A 906 3.33 32.43 -10.66
C PRO A 906 4.80 32.01 -10.51
N VAL A 907 5.55 32.10 -11.62
CA VAL A 907 7.00 32.05 -11.56
C VAL A 907 7.46 33.32 -10.88
N CYS A 908 7.57 33.26 -9.55
CA CYS A 908 8.26 34.29 -8.77
C CYS A 908 9.69 34.37 -9.29
N ARG A 909 9.98 35.41 -10.08
CA ARG A 909 11.35 35.88 -10.30
C ARG A 909 11.82 36.51 -8.99
N GLU A 910 12.19 35.67 -8.03
CA GLU A 910 12.99 36.09 -6.89
C GLU A 910 14.38 36.48 -7.41
N ASP A 911 14.91 37.61 -6.93
CA ASP A 911 16.18 38.15 -7.42
C ASP A 911 17.36 37.20 -7.18
N SER A 912 18.24 37.15 -8.19
CA SER A 912 19.18 36.06 -8.46
C SER A 912 20.44 36.01 -7.58
N LYS A 913 20.28 36.06 -6.25
CA LYS A 913 21.24 35.58 -5.23
C LYS A 913 20.51 35.04 -4.00
N SER A 914 19.88 33.86 -4.15
CA SER A 914 19.07 33.30 -3.06
C SER A 914 19.89 33.01 -1.80
N ASN A 915 19.36 33.37 -0.63
CA ASN A 915 20.02 33.17 0.65
C ASN A 915 19.85 31.71 1.12
N PHE A 916 20.61 30.79 0.51
CA PHE A 916 20.53 29.33 0.75
C PHE A 916 20.48 28.93 2.24
N LYS A 917 21.06 29.74 3.15
CA LYS A 917 21.02 29.49 4.60
C LYS A 917 19.60 29.41 5.18
N MET A 918 18.59 30.00 4.56
CA MET A 918 17.19 29.98 5.03
C MET A 918 16.53 28.58 4.96
N TYR A 919 17.13 27.64 4.22
CA TYR A 919 16.65 26.25 4.11
C TYR A 919 17.25 25.31 5.18
N ILE A 920 18.15 25.82 6.04
CA ILE A 920 18.72 25.07 7.16
C ILE A 920 17.87 25.31 8.40
N ARG A 921 16.83 24.46 8.54
CA ARG A 921 15.79 24.57 9.58
C ARG A 921 15.88 23.46 10.65
N ASP A 922 17.07 22.89 10.89
CA ASP A 922 17.25 21.83 11.89
C ASP A 922 17.16 22.33 13.34
N GLY A 923 16.35 21.64 14.15
CA GLY A 923 16.15 21.96 15.56
C GLY A 923 16.30 20.77 16.49
N ASP A 924 16.47 21.06 17.77
CA ASP A 924 16.36 20.09 18.84
C ASP A 924 14.88 19.91 19.22
N VAL A 925 14.37 18.69 19.08
CA VAL A 925 13.03 18.29 19.52
C VAL A 925 13.06 17.52 20.86
N ARG A 926 14.23 17.03 21.27
CA ARG A 926 14.42 16.20 22.47
C ARG A 926 14.46 17.07 23.73
N GLU A 927 15.28 18.12 23.73
CA GLU A 927 15.37 19.05 24.85
C GLU A 927 14.02 19.68 25.22
N PRO A 928 13.28 20.34 24.29
CA PRO A 928 11.97 20.89 24.62
C PRO A 928 10.98 19.79 25.05
N PHE A 929 11.02 18.60 24.46
CA PHE A 929 10.16 17.50 24.89
C PHE A 929 10.34 17.11 26.37
N TYR A 930 11.57 17.14 26.90
CA TYR A 930 11.81 16.87 28.32
C TYR A 930 11.65 18.10 29.23
N LEU A 931 11.97 19.31 28.76
CA LEU A 931 11.71 20.55 29.53
C LEU A 931 10.22 20.75 29.80
N SER A 932 9.35 20.25 28.92
CA SER A 932 7.90 20.33 29.10
C SER A 932 7.32 19.32 30.09
N TYR A 933 8.14 18.49 30.74
CA TYR A 933 7.68 17.60 31.83
C TYR A 933 7.48 18.37 33.14
N ASP A 934 8.10 19.53 33.28
CA ASP A 934 7.94 20.42 34.43
C ASP A 934 6.80 21.42 34.17
N GLU A 935 5.78 21.42 35.02
CA GLU A 935 4.66 22.38 34.91
C GLU A 935 5.09 23.82 35.24
N GLU A 936 6.21 24.04 35.94
CA GLU A 936 6.74 25.39 36.17
C GLU A 936 7.27 26.04 34.88
N ASN A 937 7.63 25.24 33.87
CA ASN A 937 8.17 25.71 32.59
C ASN A 937 7.10 26.14 31.57
N VAL A 938 5.83 25.80 31.80
CA VAL A 938 4.75 25.91 30.81
C VAL A 938 3.57 26.76 31.27
N GLU A 939 2.85 27.29 30.30
CA GLU A 939 1.61 28.06 30.45
C GLU A 939 0.60 27.66 29.38
N TYR A 940 -0.66 28.02 29.57
CA TYR A 940 -1.76 27.64 28.67
C TYR A 940 -2.45 28.89 28.15
N HIS A 941 -2.76 28.91 26.85
CA HIS A 941 -3.47 29.99 26.17
C HIS A 941 -4.63 29.43 25.36
N THR A 942 -5.84 29.98 25.47
CA THR A 942 -6.92 29.62 24.55
C THR A 942 -6.56 30.01 23.11
N LEU A 943 -7.22 29.43 22.10
CA LEU A 943 -6.90 29.72 20.70
C LEU A 943 -7.07 31.23 20.36
N GLN A 944 -8.07 31.88 20.94
CA GLN A 944 -8.31 33.32 20.77
C GLN A 944 -7.23 34.17 21.45
N GLU A 945 -6.80 33.80 22.66
CA GLU A 945 -5.70 34.48 23.36
C GLU A 945 -4.37 34.27 22.64
N ALA A 946 -4.06 33.05 22.21
CA ALA A 946 -2.86 32.73 21.46
C ALA A 946 -2.78 33.54 20.16
N LEU A 947 -3.86 33.61 19.39
CA LEU A 947 -3.93 34.43 18.17
C LEU A 947 -3.75 35.92 18.46
N LYS A 948 -4.34 36.42 19.56
CA LYS A 948 -4.17 37.81 20.00
C LYS A 948 -2.69 38.10 20.35
N LEU A 949 -2.07 37.27 21.18
CA LEU A 949 -0.67 37.44 21.60
C LEU A 949 0.30 37.42 20.40
N ILE A 950 0.10 36.48 19.46
CA ILE A 950 0.90 36.40 18.22
C ILE A 950 0.73 37.68 17.38
N ASN A 951 -0.49 38.21 17.27
CA ASN A 951 -0.75 39.47 16.56
C ASN A 951 -0.20 40.71 17.28
N GLU A 952 -0.06 40.67 18.61
CA GLU A 952 0.66 41.66 19.42
C GLU A 952 2.20 41.53 19.34
N GLY A 953 2.71 40.55 18.57
CA GLY A 953 4.14 40.33 18.32
C GLY A 953 4.82 39.40 19.34
N ILE A 954 4.04 38.74 20.20
CA ILE A 954 4.55 37.83 21.23
C ILE A 954 4.78 36.44 20.61
N THR A 955 6.00 35.93 20.73
CA THR A 955 6.41 34.65 20.13
C THR A 955 6.08 33.47 21.05
N LEU A 956 4.96 32.80 20.80
CA LEU A 956 4.60 31.57 21.51
C LEU A 956 5.38 30.37 20.98
N VAL A 957 5.83 29.47 21.87
CA VAL A 957 6.60 28.26 21.51
C VAL A 957 5.88 27.04 22.08
N GLY A 958 5.52 26.09 21.21
CA GLY A 958 4.82 24.88 21.59
C GLY A 958 5.66 23.95 22.47
N SER A 959 5.08 23.44 23.55
CA SER A 959 5.74 22.51 24.48
C SER A 959 5.43 21.03 24.21
N THR A 960 4.36 20.76 23.46
CA THR A 960 3.81 19.44 23.14
C THR A 960 3.78 19.20 21.63
N PHE A 961 3.60 17.95 21.22
CA PHE A 961 3.21 17.62 19.84
C PHE A 961 1.75 18.01 19.62
N ILE A 962 1.49 18.94 18.70
CA ILE A 962 0.13 19.32 18.31
C ILE A 962 -0.24 18.53 17.06
N ILE A 963 -1.13 17.53 17.21
CA ILE A 963 -1.50 16.58 16.16
C ILE A 963 -3.03 16.48 16.04
N PRO A 964 -3.67 17.13 15.04
CA PRO A 964 -5.08 16.89 14.73
C PRO A 964 -5.27 15.52 14.06
N TYR A 965 -6.30 14.79 14.46
CA TYR A 965 -6.70 13.49 13.92
C TYR A 965 -8.15 13.51 13.38
N PRO A 966 -8.36 13.33 12.05
CA PRO A 966 -7.38 13.24 10.98
C PRO A 966 -6.68 14.59 10.69
N PRO A 967 -5.55 14.61 9.94
CA PRO A 967 -4.88 13.49 9.27
C PRO A 967 -3.87 12.71 10.12
N GLY A 968 -3.42 13.25 11.27
CA GLY A 968 -2.57 12.51 12.22
C GLY A 968 -1.05 12.70 12.12
N PHE A 969 -0.59 13.76 11.45
CA PHE A 969 0.78 14.27 11.50
C PHE A 969 0.84 15.57 12.34
N PRO A 970 1.99 15.93 12.94
CA PRO A 970 2.08 17.13 13.76
C PRO A 970 2.11 18.41 12.93
N ILE A 971 1.15 19.29 13.18
CA ILE A 971 1.18 20.68 12.68
C ILE A 971 2.26 21.49 13.44
N SER A 972 2.54 21.14 14.70
CA SER A 972 3.67 21.67 15.48
C SER A 972 4.31 20.58 16.36
N VAL A 973 5.63 20.68 16.59
CA VAL A 973 6.38 19.82 17.51
C VAL A 973 7.01 20.64 18.65
N PRO A 974 7.37 20.02 19.80
CA PRO A 974 8.01 20.73 20.90
C PRO A 974 9.22 21.56 20.45
N GLY A 975 9.26 22.83 20.89
CA GLY A 975 10.32 23.79 20.54
C GLY A 975 10.09 24.60 19.26
N GLN A 976 9.02 24.33 18.49
CA GLN A 976 8.62 25.17 17.36
C GLN A 976 7.78 26.38 17.79
N VAL A 977 7.93 27.48 17.04
CA VAL A 977 7.11 28.68 17.20
C VAL A 977 5.68 28.38 16.72
N LEU A 978 4.66 28.85 17.44
CA LEU A 978 3.27 28.80 16.97
C LEU A 978 2.99 30.05 16.13
N SER A 979 2.65 29.85 14.86
CA SER A 979 2.29 30.92 13.92
C SER A 979 0.80 31.27 14.02
N ALA A 980 0.43 32.44 13.49
CA ALA A 980 -0.98 32.82 13.37
C ALA A 980 -1.77 31.81 12.52
N ALA A 981 -1.21 31.34 11.39
CA ALA A 981 -1.90 30.39 10.52
C ALA A 981 -2.06 28.99 11.13
N ILE A 982 -1.14 28.52 11.98
CA ILE A 982 -1.35 27.30 12.80
C ILE A 982 -2.57 27.50 13.72
N VAL A 983 -2.65 28.62 14.43
CA VAL A 983 -3.75 28.88 15.38
C VAL A 983 -5.09 29.12 14.66
N GLU A 984 -5.10 29.86 13.55
CA GLU A 984 -6.29 30.05 12.70
C GLU A 984 -6.79 28.73 12.09
N PHE A 985 -5.88 27.85 11.66
CA PHE A 985 -6.23 26.51 11.22
C PHE A 985 -6.87 25.70 12.37
N MET A 986 -6.31 25.76 13.58
CA MET A 986 -6.90 25.12 14.76
C MET A 986 -8.25 25.71 15.19
N ILE A 987 -8.51 26.99 14.93
CA ILE A 987 -9.82 27.63 15.16
C ILE A 987 -10.86 27.15 14.13
N LYS A 988 -10.46 26.94 12.87
CA LYS A 988 -11.36 26.56 11.78
C LYS A 988 -11.55 25.04 11.61
N ILE A 989 -10.72 24.18 12.23
CA ILE A 989 -10.81 22.72 12.07
C ILE A 989 -11.88 22.10 13.00
N ASP A 990 -12.86 21.39 12.44
CA ASP A 990 -13.93 20.70 13.20
C ASP A 990 -13.48 19.32 13.76
N VAL A 991 -12.22 19.22 14.20
CA VAL A 991 -11.62 17.98 14.70
C VAL A 991 -11.64 17.95 16.23
N LYS A 992 -12.30 16.93 16.78
CA LYS A 992 -12.42 16.72 18.24
C LYS A 992 -11.21 16.06 18.89
N GLU A 993 -10.42 15.30 18.11
CA GLU A 993 -9.22 14.63 18.58
C GLU A 993 -7.97 15.41 18.14
N ILE A 994 -7.48 16.30 19.00
CA ILE A 994 -6.22 17.02 18.81
C ILE A 994 -5.27 16.61 19.95
N HIS A 995 -4.24 15.83 19.64
CA HIS A 995 -3.23 15.46 20.65
C HIS A 995 -2.40 16.71 20.96
N GLY A 996 -2.09 16.93 22.25
CA GLY A 996 -1.30 18.08 22.73
C GLY A 996 -2.08 19.38 22.96
N PHE A 997 -3.40 19.40 22.73
CA PHE A 997 -4.31 20.51 23.02
C PHE A 997 -5.31 20.12 24.12
N ASP A 998 -5.55 21.00 25.08
CA ASP A 998 -6.55 20.79 26.14
C ASP A 998 -7.78 21.66 25.89
N TRP A 999 -8.98 21.07 25.86
CA TRP A 999 -10.23 21.78 25.54
C TRP A 999 -10.69 22.78 26.62
N LYS A 1000 -10.11 22.75 27.83
CA LYS A 1000 -10.41 23.69 28.93
C LYS A 1000 -9.31 24.75 29.11
N LEU A 1001 -8.05 24.37 28.90
CA LEU A 1001 -6.89 25.24 29.14
C LEU A 1001 -6.31 25.84 27.85
N GLY A 1002 -6.39 25.13 26.72
CA GLY A 1002 -5.91 25.55 25.42
C GLY A 1002 -4.53 24.98 25.03
N LEU A 1003 -3.73 25.81 24.36
CA LEU A 1003 -2.39 25.51 23.85
C LEU A 1003 -1.33 25.60 24.95
N ARG A 1004 -0.64 24.49 25.21
CA ARG A 1004 0.44 24.40 26.21
C ARG A 1004 1.77 24.91 25.63
N CYS A 1005 2.14 26.13 26.01
CA CYS A 1005 3.32 26.85 25.52
C CYS A 1005 4.43 26.94 26.59
N PHE A 1006 5.67 27.20 26.19
CA PHE A 1006 6.74 27.54 27.15
C PHE A 1006 6.63 28.99 27.64
N LYS A 1007 6.91 29.22 28.92
CA LYS A 1007 7.00 30.56 29.49
C LYS A 1007 8.17 31.34 28.89
N HIS A 1008 7.96 32.63 28.65
CA HIS A 1008 9.01 33.54 28.17
C HIS A 1008 10.24 33.65 29.08
N SER A 1009 10.07 33.48 30.40
CA SER A 1009 11.18 33.49 31.36
C SER A 1009 12.17 32.33 31.13
N LEU A 1010 11.66 31.13 30.85
CA LEU A 1010 12.49 29.96 30.50
C LEU A 1010 13.22 30.20 29.17
N LEU A 1011 12.50 30.65 28.14
CA LEU A 1011 13.08 30.91 26.82
C LEU A 1011 14.20 31.96 26.89
N ARG A 1012 14.01 33.03 27.68
CA ARG A 1012 15.06 34.03 27.98
C ARG A 1012 16.28 33.37 28.64
N SER A 1013 16.07 32.62 29.72
CA SER A 1013 17.15 31.94 30.46
C SER A 1013 17.97 30.99 29.57
N LEU A 1014 17.31 30.20 28.71
CA LEU A 1014 17.97 29.33 27.74
C LEU A 1014 18.78 30.10 26.69
N MET A 1015 18.29 31.25 26.22
CA MET A 1015 19.01 32.11 25.29
C MET A 1015 20.24 32.75 25.93
N GLU A 1016 20.10 33.28 27.15
CA GLU A 1016 21.19 33.85 27.94
C GLU A 1016 22.28 32.81 28.23
N ALA A 1017 21.91 31.62 28.68
CA ALA A 1017 22.83 30.50 28.91
C ALA A 1017 23.56 30.03 27.64
N ARG A 1018 23.00 30.30 26.45
CA ARG A 1018 23.57 29.95 25.13
C ARG A 1018 24.28 31.12 24.45
N GLY A 1019 24.35 32.29 25.08
CA GLY A 1019 24.93 33.50 24.49
C GLY A 1019 24.15 34.03 23.27
N ILE A 1020 22.88 33.64 23.11
CA ILE A 1020 22.02 34.09 22.03
C ILE A 1020 21.45 35.47 22.42
N PRO A 1021 21.54 36.51 21.57
CA PRO A 1021 21.01 37.83 21.89
C PRO A 1021 19.51 37.78 22.21
N VAL A 1022 19.12 38.26 23.39
CA VAL A 1022 17.71 38.40 23.77
C VAL A 1022 17.12 39.62 23.04
N PRO A 1023 15.98 39.48 22.32
CA PRO A 1023 15.30 40.61 21.69
C PRO A 1023 14.78 41.62 22.72
N ASP A 1024 14.70 42.91 22.39
CA ASP A 1024 14.25 43.94 23.34
C ASP A 1024 12.80 43.74 23.85
N CYS A 1025 11.92 43.17 23.03
CA CYS A 1025 10.57 42.76 23.47
C CYS A 1025 10.60 41.69 24.59
N MET A 1026 11.66 40.87 24.64
CA MET A 1026 11.91 39.92 25.72
C MET A 1026 12.80 40.49 26.84
N LYS A 1027 13.16 41.79 26.87
CA LYS A 1027 13.92 42.38 28.00
C LYS A 1027 13.06 43.07 29.06
N HIS A 1028 11.81 43.43 28.74
CA HIS A 1028 10.97 44.26 29.60
C HIS A 1028 9.67 43.59 30.10
N SER A 1029 9.53 42.27 29.96
CA SER A 1029 8.31 41.53 30.33
C SER A 1029 8.13 41.27 31.85
N GLU A 1030 8.47 42.24 32.71
CA GLU A 1030 8.07 42.29 34.13
C GLU A 1030 7.12 43.48 34.35
N CYS A 1031 6.02 43.51 33.61
CA CYS A 1031 4.93 44.47 33.83
C CYS A 1031 3.65 43.94 33.16
N GLY A 1032 2.58 43.59 33.87
CA GLY A 1032 2.43 43.47 35.31
C GLY A 1032 1.19 42.65 35.64
N ALA A 1033 1.06 42.18 36.90
CA ALA A 1033 -0.15 41.49 37.33
C ALA A 1033 -1.38 42.41 37.18
N VAL A 1034 -2.42 41.93 36.49
CA VAL A 1034 -3.71 42.63 36.40
C VAL A 1034 -4.35 42.63 37.78
N ARG A 1035 -4.06 43.68 38.56
CA ARG A 1035 -4.84 44.03 39.75
C ARG A 1035 -6.24 44.39 39.29
N SER A 1036 -7.20 43.52 39.58
CA SER A 1036 -8.60 43.90 39.49
C SER A 1036 -8.89 44.98 40.53
N GLU A 1037 -9.17 46.19 40.06
CA GLU A 1037 -9.66 47.26 40.92
C GLU A 1037 -11.03 46.86 41.49
N ARG A 1038 -11.08 46.57 42.79
CA ARG A 1038 -12.34 46.55 43.55
C ARG A 1038 -12.41 47.84 44.37
N ASN A 1039 -13.43 48.64 44.06
CA ASN A 1039 -13.73 49.91 44.72
C ASN A 1039 -13.74 49.79 46.25
N SER A 1040 -13.06 50.72 46.92
CA SER A 1040 -13.01 50.82 48.38
C SER A 1040 -14.05 51.80 48.92
N SER A 1041 -15.13 51.28 49.51
CA SER A 1041 -15.99 51.98 50.47
C SER A 1041 -16.85 50.94 51.20
N SER A 1042 -17.02 50.90 52.52
CA SER A 1042 -16.41 51.68 53.62
C SER A 1042 -16.78 51.01 54.96
N ARG A 1043 -15.95 51.14 56.02
CA ARG A 1043 -16.25 50.96 57.47
C ARG A 1043 -17.08 49.72 57.92
N GLY A 1044 -16.67 48.91 58.91
CA GLY A 1044 -15.60 49.08 59.90
C GLY A 1044 -15.45 47.86 60.82
N SER A 1045 -14.92 48.09 62.02
CA SER A 1045 -14.35 47.11 62.97
C SER A 1045 -15.33 46.16 63.68
N SER A 1046 -14.92 44.90 63.86
CA SER A 1046 -14.74 44.27 65.20
C SER A 1046 -14.10 42.86 65.08
N THR A 1047 -13.54 42.36 66.20
CA THR A 1047 -12.78 41.10 66.30
C THR A 1047 -13.59 40.01 67.06
N PRO A 1048 -13.05 38.88 67.58
CA PRO A 1048 -13.43 37.55 67.07
C PRO A 1048 -14.04 36.59 68.12
N THR A 1049 -14.57 35.44 67.70
CA THR A 1049 -14.85 34.30 68.59
C THR A 1049 -14.69 32.92 67.92
N SER A 1050 -14.11 31.98 68.65
CA SER A 1050 -14.16 30.51 68.46
C SER A 1050 -15.61 29.98 68.56
N THR A 1051 -16.09 28.95 67.85
CA THR A 1051 -15.95 27.47 68.07
C THR A 1051 -16.87 26.73 67.03
N ASP A 1052 -16.77 25.46 66.60
CA ASP A 1052 -15.81 24.35 66.83
C ASP A 1052 -15.94 23.17 65.82
N ILE A 1053 -15.14 22.11 66.01
CA ILE A 1053 -15.33 20.63 65.83
C ILE A 1053 -16.70 20.11 65.27
N PRO A 1054 -16.81 18.97 64.50
CA PRO A 1054 -15.83 17.93 64.11
C PRO A 1054 -15.76 17.58 62.59
N ALA A 1055 -14.83 16.68 62.25
CA ALA A 1055 -14.88 15.87 61.02
C ALA A 1055 -15.73 14.59 61.18
N VAL A 1056 -16.48 14.19 60.14
CA VAL A 1056 -17.03 12.82 59.98
C VAL A 1056 -16.93 12.37 58.51
N SER A 1057 -16.70 11.08 58.33
CA SER A 1057 -16.52 10.31 57.09
C SER A 1057 -17.65 10.38 56.07
N VAL A 1058 -17.31 10.13 54.79
CA VAL A 1058 -18.21 9.44 53.85
C VAL A 1058 -17.49 8.24 53.24
N THR A 1059 -18.11 7.06 53.35
CA THR A 1059 -17.69 5.80 52.73
C THR A 1059 -18.58 5.48 51.52
N SER A 1060 -17.94 5.17 50.38
CA SER A 1060 -18.33 4.16 49.36
C SER A 1060 -19.71 4.17 48.66
N VAL A 1061 -19.68 3.65 47.42
CA VAL A 1061 -20.82 3.23 46.55
C VAL A 1061 -21.51 4.39 45.81
N ASP A 1062 -21.74 4.35 44.48
CA ASP A 1062 -21.45 3.34 43.43
C ASP A 1062 -20.33 3.81 42.46
#